data_AF-A0A815A3A4-F1
#
_entry.id   AF-A0A815A3A4-F1
#
_cell.length_a   1.000
_cell.length_b   1.000
_cell.length_c   1.000
_cell.angle_alpha   90.00
_cell.angle_beta   90.00
_cell.angle_gamma   90.00
#
_symmetry.space_group_name_H-M   'P 1'
#
loop_
_entity.id
_entity.type
_entity.pdbx_description
1 polymer ?
#
loop_
_entity_poly.entity_id
_entity_poly.type
_entity_poly.pdbx_seq_one_letter_code
_entity_poly.pdbx_strand_id
1 'polypeptide(L)'
;MVDNKKRVFWHFTFKDILTILCSAAIPIALAIYTAIGSEQQKQQDEKKQNFNLEQSRELRQQTLYDEFINNIFKLDNYGYLKEKKNPWAFANAYYRAADRQWDTIRKADVIQFLKEKQLIGRNNCTNGCKTTNLVDIIRLNELNLDNIRLASQTGVLNKLNLQCISFDQVSMSNAIFSFASLNGASFDGGRLDKVKFDSSSLLCASFNGVNLSEADFGNSNLTGAQFSNSDMSGAKLTEDQIKQASFHNVTMPNGKKSKATPSTTIKEPITQTTTIIKTKKAKTASPSSTTTTTTTTTTTSSSTSSTTTTGLCIQVTYPYDAHSYWALENNVADSISNLSGTAVNAPIYTNSGVNGGYNLRLISSSNQYITIPTYQSFVSTSFTVEMWIYPTSLNSGTSYGLFSQYESLTQDHNLYLILSGENLKMGFWDDDVTSETALLINTCYHVAFVYDNSSQTQIIYLNGVQDTNRSSAGPYLGASGAIHIGNYYDGSNHTFDGAIDEVTLYMNARSASDILSDATLSTWHSFDCGISYDSGPNRIKGTAYNVILASGRVGQGLSYTSSSSYYQLYGFPLLGTSNHPYSISLWIQRTSTGAGTVVYVSSQTGGGGWCIDFMGFSSSGQIIGASYDGVIRDVVGPILSTNVWVHVATTFSTTNGVRLYVNGSLIGSTGAIIYAASGTLNTVTLGNPLRTGCVKKSIAPGTFYGYLDEFRLYSRELTAADVTALANP
;
A
#
# COMPACT_ATOMS: atom_id res chain seq x y z
N MET A 1 64.83 93.63 11.33
CA MET A 1 64.36 93.14 12.65
C MET A 1 62.95 92.63 12.42
N VAL A 2 62.68 91.32 12.23
CA VAL A 2 62.67 90.25 13.27
C VAL A 2 61.87 90.77 14.47
N ASP A 3 60.69 90.25 14.83
CA ASP A 3 60.46 88.86 15.22
C ASP A 3 58.98 88.46 15.44
N ASN A 4 58.74 87.16 15.19
CA ASN A 4 57.83 86.19 15.82
C ASN A 4 56.40 86.54 16.31
N LYS A 5 55.39 86.02 15.59
CA LYS A 5 54.17 85.44 16.17
C LYS A 5 54.20 83.91 16.04
N LYS A 6 54.55 83.18 17.10
CA LYS A 6 54.43 81.72 17.17
C LYS A 6 52.99 81.31 17.50
N ARG A 7 52.37 80.53 16.60
CA ARG A 7 51.17 79.74 16.85
C ARG A 7 51.53 78.51 17.68
N VAL A 8 50.79 78.26 18.76
CA VAL A 8 50.87 77.02 19.54
C VAL A 8 50.09 75.94 18.79
N PHE A 9 50.80 74.94 18.29
CA PHE A 9 50.25 73.72 17.69
C PHE A 9 50.21 72.63 18.76
N TRP A 10 49.06 71.99 18.95
CA TRP A 10 48.90 70.83 19.84
C TRP A 10 49.90 69.71 19.47
N HIS A 11 50.79 69.36 20.40
CA HIS A 11 51.68 68.20 20.26
C HIS A 11 50.98 66.98 20.84
N PHE A 12 50.33 66.18 20.00
CA PHE A 12 49.95 64.81 20.35
C PHE A 12 51.22 63.94 20.31
N THR A 13 51.54 63.27 21.40
CA THR A 13 52.64 62.30 21.40
C THR A 13 52.18 60.98 20.79
N PHE A 14 53.12 60.16 20.29
CA PHE A 14 52.82 58.83 19.75
C PHE A 14 52.03 57.95 20.74
N LYS A 15 52.25 58.16 22.04
CA LYS A 15 51.54 57.48 23.13
C LYS A 15 50.07 57.94 23.23
N ASP A 16 49.78 59.20 22.97
CA ASP A 16 48.41 59.74 22.96
C ASP A 16 47.62 59.20 21.77
N ILE A 17 48.25 59.11 20.59
CA ILE A 17 47.64 58.53 19.38
C ILE A 17 47.36 57.04 19.58
N LEU A 18 48.28 56.30 20.20
CA LEU A 18 48.10 54.86 20.50
C LEU A 18 46.98 54.63 21.53
N THR A 19 46.85 55.50 22.53
CA THR A 19 45.80 55.40 23.55
C THR A 19 44.42 55.70 22.95
N ILE A 20 44.33 56.69 22.05
CA ILE A 20 43.10 57.02 21.33
C ILE A 20 42.70 55.85 20.40
N LEU A 21 43.64 55.29 19.64
CA LEU A 21 43.40 54.14 18.76
C LEU A 21 42.94 52.89 19.54
N CYS A 22 43.55 52.59 20.69
CA CYS A 22 43.12 51.47 21.55
C CYS A 22 41.75 51.72 22.20
N SER A 23 41.42 52.96 22.58
CA SER A 23 40.13 53.31 23.18
C SER A 23 38.96 53.30 22.19
N ALA A 24 39.22 53.54 20.90
CA ALA A 24 38.22 53.51 19.84
C ALA A 24 38.05 52.13 19.17
N ALA A 25 39.10 51.29 19.17
CA ALA A 25 39.07 49.98 18.53
C ALA A 25 38.06 49.01 19.18
N ILE A 26 37.95 48.99 20.51
CA ILE A 26 37.04 48.09 21.23
C ILE A 26 35.57 48.46 20.98
N PRO A 27 35.13 49.73 21.11
CA PRO A 27 33.76 50.12 20.75
C PRO A 27 33.41 49.88 19.28
N ILE A 28 34.34 50.14 18.35
CA ILE A 28 34.11 49.93 16.92
C ILE A 28 34.01 48.44 16.61
N ALA A 29 34.87 47.60 17.17
CA ALA A 29 34.78 46.14 17.00
C ALA A 29 33.49 45.58 17.59
N LEU A 30 33.05 46.08 18.75
CA LEU A 30 31.77 45.69 19.36
C LEU A 30 30.58 46.17 18.53
N ALA A 31 30.63 47.37 17.95
CA ALA A 31 29.60 47.89 17.04
C ALA A 31 29.52 47.07 15.73
N ILE A 32 30.66 46.68 15.17
CA ILE A 32 30.72 45.81 13.98
C ILE A 32 30.20 44.41 14.31
N TYR A 33 30.61 43.83 15.44
CA TYR A 33 30.16 42.50 15.87
C TYR A 33 28.65 42.46 16.14
N THR A 34 28.11 43.50 16.80
CA THR A 34 26.66 43.62 17.04
C THR A 34 25.88 43.88 15.74
N ALA A 35 26.42 44.68 14.80
CA ALA A 35 25.80 44.87 13.49
C ALA A 35 25.76 43.57 12.68
N ILE A 36 26.87 42.84 12.59
CA ILE A 36 26.95 41.52 11.90
C ILE A 36 26.00 40.52 12.55
N GLY A 37 25.97 40.45 13.89
CA GLY A 37 25.05 39.57 14.63
C GLY A 37 23.58 39.90 14.36
N SER A 38 23.23 41.20 14.33
CA SER A 38 21.86 41.63 14.04
C SER A 38 21.42 41.31 12.61
N GLU A 39 22.34 41.39 11.65
CA GLU A 39 22.06 41.09 10.24
C GLU A 39 21.95 39.58 9.99
N GLN A 40 22.76 38.77 10.68
CA GLN A 40 22.61 37.31 10.68
C GLN A 40 21.29 36.86 11.31
N GLN A 41 20.88 37.50 12.40
CA GLN A 41 19.62 37.18 13.06
C GLN A 41 18.41 37.55 12.20
N LYS A 42 18.46 38.72 11.53
CA LYS A 42 17.44 39.12 10.55
C LYS A 42 17.34 38.12 9.38
N GLN A 43 18.46 37.63 8.86
CA GLN A 43 18.46 36.61 7.81
C GLN A 43 17.92 35.26 8.29
N GLN A 44 18.16 34.88 9.55
CA GLN A 44 17.56 33.67 10.14
C GLN A 44 16.06 33.80 10.33
N ASP A 45 15.58 34.96 10.79
CA ASP A 45 14.15 35.23 10.97
C ASP A 45 13.41 35.25 9.63
N GLU A 46 13.98 35.87 8.59
CA GLU A 46 13.44 35.85 7.22
C GLU A 46 13.38 34.42 6.65
N LYS A 47 14.43 33.60 6.86
CA LYS A 47 14.43 32.18 6.47
C LYS A 47 13.36 31.37 7.21
N LYS A 48 13.21 31.59 8.52
CA LYS A 48 12.18 30.92 9.34
C LYS A 48 10.77 31.31 8.92
N GLN A 49 10.57 32.59 8.56
CA GLN A 49 9.29 33.08 8.06
C GLN A 49 8.93 32.50 6.69
N ASN A 50 9.90 32.41 5.78
CA ASN A 50 9.71 31.77 4.47
C ASN A 50 9.45 30.27 4.59
N PHE A 51 10.19 29.57 5.46
CA PHE A 51 9.98 28.16 5.75
C PHE A 51 8.57 27.88 6.31
N ASN A 52 8.12 28.69 7.28
CA ASN A 52 6.76 28.57 7.83
C ASN A 52 5.69 28.86 6.76
N LEU A 53 5.95 29.81 5.84
CA LEU A 53 5.03 30.12 4.74
C LEU A 53 4.96 28.97 3.73
N GLU A 54 6.08 28.33 3.41
CA GLU A 54 6.15 27.15 2.55
C GLU A 54 5.45 25.96 3.20
N GLN A 55 5.72 25.68 4.48
CA GLN A 55 5.03 24.64 5.24
C GLN A 55 3.51 24.89 5.30
N SER A 56 3.08 26.14 5.46
CA SER A 56 1.67 26.52 5.43
C SER A 56 1.03 26.32 4.05
N ARG A 57 1.78 26.55 2.97
CA ARG A 57 1.33 26.30 1.59
C ARG A 57 1.21 24.80 1.32
N GLU A 58 2.18 24.01 1.75
CA GLU A 58 2.15 22.55 1.61
C GLU A 58 1.01 21.92 2.41
N LEU A 59 0.83 22.33 3.68
CA LEU A 59 -0.29 21.87 4.50
C LEU A 59 -1.64 22.21 3.86
N ARG A 60 -1.75 23.39 3.24
CA ARG A 60 -2.95 23.79 2.51
C ARG A 60 -3.19 22.93 1.26
N GLN A 61 -2.13 22.60 0.52
CA GLN A 61 -2.22 21.70 -0.64
C GLN A 61 -2.62 20.27 -0.22
N GLN A 62 -2.04 19.77 0.87
CA GLN A 62 -2.35 18.46 1.43
C GLN A 62 -3.81 18.39 1.92
N THR A 63 -4.26 19.42 2.63
CA THR A 63 -5.66 19.50 3.10
C THR A 63 -6.64 19.47 1.92
N LEU A 64 -6.36 20.22 0.84
CA LEU A 64 -7.22 20.23 -0.36
C LEU A 64 -7.25 18.87 -1.07
N TYR A 65 -6.10 18.16 -1.08
CA TYR A 65 -5.99 16.81 -1.61
C TYR A 65 -6.81 15.82 -0.76
N ASP A 66 -6.64 15.84 0.56
CA ASP A 66 -7.36 14.95 1.48
C ASP A 66 -8.87 15.19 1.42
N GLU A 67 -9.30 16.46 1.36
CA GLU A 67 -10.71 16.80 1.19
C GLU A 67 -11.27 16.32 -0.15
N PHE A 68 -10.49 16.44 -1.24
CA PHE A 68 -10.89 15.93 -2.56
C PHE A 68 -11.10 14.41 -2.53
N ILE A 69 -10.12 13.68 -2.02
CA ILE A 69 -10.15 12.22 -1.93
C ILE A 69 -11.33 11.78 -1.06
N ASN A 70 -11.51 12.38 0.10
CA ASN A 70 -12.66 12.14 0.98
C ASN A 70 -14.01 12.43 0.30
N ASN A 71 -14.10 13.48 -0.52
CA ASN A 71 -15.31 13.82 -1.24
C ASN A 71 -15.60 12.85 -2.40
N ILE A 72 -14.57 12.32 -3.09
CA ILE A 72 -14.77 11.25 -4.06
C ILE A 72 -15.25 9.97 -3.37
N PHE A 73 -14.64 9.57 -2.25
CA PHE A 73 -15.08 8.42 -1.49
C PHE A 73 -16.54 8.55 -1.04
N LYS A 74 -16.95 9.73 -0.58
CA LYS A 74 -18.36 10.00 -0.28
C LYS A 74 -19.27 9.79 -1.50
N LEU A 75 -18.88 10.27 -2.68
CA LEU A 75 -19.70 10.12 -3.90
C LEU A 75 -19.86 8.65 -4.34
N ASP A 76 -18.82 7.83 -4.12
CA ASP A 76 -18.87 6.38 -4.37
C ASP A 76 -19.78 5.66 -3.36
N ASN A 77 -19.60 5.93 -2.06
CA ASN A 77 -20.36 5.30 -0.96
C ASN A 77 -21.86 5.61 -0.98
N TYR A 78 -22.26 6.79 -1.46
CA TYR A 78 -23.69 7.17 -1.57
C TYR A 78 -24.37 6.70 -2.87
N GLY A 79 -23.69 5.96 -3.74
CA GLY A 79 -24.31 5.43 -4.98
C GLY A 79 -24.65 6.49 -6.04
N TYR A 80 -24.20 7.75 -5.87
CA TYR A 80 -24.44 8.84 -6.84
C TYR A 80 -23.84 8.52 -8.23
N LEU A 81 -22.80 7.69 -8.27
CA LEU A 81 -22.18 7.19 -9.51
C LEU A 81 -23.06 6.19 -10.28
N LYS A 82 -24.05 5.57 -9.62
CA LYS A 82 -24.98 4.60 -10.21
C LYS A 82 -26.28 5.24 -10.76
N GLU A 83 -26.69 6.41 -10.25
CA GLU A 83 -28.03 6.99 -10.52
C GLU A 83 -28.10 8.09 -11.60
N LYS A 84 -27.02 8.42 -12.33
CA LYS A 84 -27.01 9.53 -13.34
C LYS A 84 -27.47 10.90 -12.80
N LYS A 85 -27.55 11.11 -11.48
CA LYS A 85 -27.93 12.40 -10.86
C LYS A 85 -26.75 13.35 -10.86
N ASN A 86 -26.59 14.11 -11.95
CA ASN A 86 -25.59 15.15 -12.23
C ASN A 86 -24.39 15.29 -11.23
N PRO A 87 -23.60 14.22 -10.98
CA PRO A 87 -22.46 14.26 -10.04
C PRO A 87 -21.30 15.04 -10.68
N TRP A 88 -21.40 15.19 -12.00
CA TRP A 88 -20.54 15.95 -12.88
C TRP A 88 -20.33 17.38 -12.40
N ALA A 89 -21.38 18.12 -12.01
CA ALA A 89 -21.20 19.53 -11.66
C ALA A 89 -20.38 19.72 -10.37
N PHE A 90 -20.58 18.87 -9.36
CA PHE A 90 -19.93 19.01 -8.05
C PHE A 90 -18.48 18.51 -8.07
N ALA A 91 -18.24 17.28 -8.55
CA ALA A 91 -16.88 16.72 -8.60
C ALA A 91 -15.98 17.52 -9.56
N ASN A 92 -16.52 17.98 -10.69
CA ASN A 92 -15.79 18.78 -11.67
C ASN A 92 -15.57 20.21 -11.17
N ALA A 93 -16.54 20.86 -10.50
CA ALA A 93 -16.31 22.18 -9.90
C ALA A 93 -15.27 22.13 -8.77
N TYR A 94 -15.30 21.08 -7.95
CA TYR A 94 -14.35 20.88 -6.86
C TYR A 94 -12.95 20.57 -7.41
N TYR A 95 -12.84 19.61 -8.34
CA TYR A 95 -11.58 19.30 -9.01
C TYR A 95 -11.00 20.53 -9.70
N ARG A 96 -11.80 21.33 -10.43
CA ARG A 96 -11.33 22.56 -11.09
C ARG A 96 -10.87 23.63 -10.12
N ALA A 97 -11.48 23.71 -8.93
CA ALA A 97 -11.05 24.63 -7.89
C ALA A 97 -9.69 24.21 -7.28
N ALA A 98 -9.49 22.90 -7.11
CA ALA A 98 -8.30 22.31 -6.51
C ALA A 98 -7.12 22.16 -7.50
N ASP A 99 -7.38 21.78 -8.75
CA ASP A 99 -6.40 21.56 -9.83
C ASP A 99 -5.55 22.81 -10.12
N ARG A 100 -6.12 24.01 -9.93
CA ARG A 100 -5.36 25.28 -10.07
C ARG A 100 -4.29 25.46 -8.99
N GLN A 101 -4.37 24.73 -7.89
CA GLN A 101 -3.50 24.89 -6.71
C GLN A 101 -2.57 23.70 -6.48
N TRP A 102 -2.79 22.56 -7.15
CA TRP A 102 -1.98 21.36 -7.03
C TRP A 102 -0.77 21.37 -7.97
N ASP A 103 0.33 20.78 -7.52
CA ASP A 103 1.51 20.52 -8.34
C ASP A 103 1.30 19.34 -9.30
N THR A 104 2.28 19.11 -10.17
CA THR A 104 2.24 18.08 -11.22
C THR A 104 2.33 16.65 -10.70
N ILE A 105 2.86 16.42 -9.50
CA ILE A 105 2.98 15.09 -8.89
C ILE A 105 1.60 14.66 -8.37
N ARG A 106 0.96 15.51 -7.55
CA ARG A 106 -0.38 15.24 -7.02
C ARG A 106 -1.43 15.10 -8.11
N LYS A 107 -1.32 15.87 -9.19
CA LYS A 107 -2.17 15.71 -10.38
C LYS A 107 -2.02 14.32 -11.02
N ALA A 108 -0.80 13.78 -11.06
CA ALA A 108 -0.53 12.45 -11.60
C ALA A 108 -1.16 11.36 -10.73
N ASP A 109 -1.02 11.45 -9.42
CA ASP A 109 -1.60 10.50 -8.46
C ASP A 109 -3.13 10.48 -8.56
N VAL A 110 -3.75 11.65 -8.69
CA VAL A 110 -5.21 11.74 -8.88
C VAL A 110 -5.63 11.08 -10.19
N ILE A 111 -4.97 11.36 -11.31
CA ILE A 111 -5.32 10.73 -12.60
C ILE A 111 -5.20 9.20 -12.52
N GLN A 112 -4.16 8.71 -11.84
CA GLN A 112 -3.98 7.28 -11.61
C GLN A 112 -5.11 6.69 -10.75
N PHE A 113 -5.43 7.33 -9.63
CA PHE A 113 -6.53 6.93 -8.76
C PHE A 113 -7.89 6.93 -9.51
N LEU A 114 -8.18 7.99 -10.26
CA LEU A 114 -9.40 8.09 -11.06
C LEU A 114 -9.49 6.95 -12.09
N LYS A 115 -8.36 6.56 -12.67
CA LYS A 115 -8.28 5.44 -13.63
C LYS A 115 -8.49 4.10 -12.95
N GLU A 116 -7.86 3.86 -11.79
CA GLU A 116 -8.00 2.63 -11.00
C GLU A 116 -9.43 2.43 -10.51
N LYS A 117 -10.10 3.51 -10.09
CA LYS A 117 -11.51 3.50 -9.70
C LYS A 117 -12.48 3.50 -10.88
N GLN A 118 -11.97 3.39 -12.12
CA GLN A 118 -12.77 3.37 -13.34
C GLN A 118 -13.70 4.60 -13.44
N LEU A 119 -13.27 5.75 -12.91
CA LEU A 119 -13.98 7.03 -13.06
C LEU A 119 -13.65 7.67 -14.42
N ILE A 120 -12.49 7.32 -14.97
CA ILE A 120 -12.03 7.67 -16.32
C ILE A 120 -11.54 6.42 -17.05
N GLY A 121 -11.63 6.39 -18.39
CA GLY A 121 -11.22 5.28 -19.23
C GLY A 121 -11.95 3.96 -18.96
N ARG A 122 -13.27 3.99 -18.73
CA ARG A 122 -14.10 2.79 -18.45
C ARG A 122 -14.24 1.89 -19.69
N ASN A 123 -13.56 0.73 -19.71
CA ASN A 123 -13.75 -0.37 -20.68
C ASN A 123 -14.12 0.08 -22.12
N ASN A 124 -13.50 1.16 -22.59
CA ASN A 124 -13.81 1.79 -23.87
C ASN A 124 -13.23 1.05 -25.07
N CYS A 125 -12.59 -0.09 -24.84
CA CYS A 125 -11.94 -0.87 -25.87
C CYS A 125 -12.56 -2.25 -25.96
N THR A 126 -13.13 -2.56 -27.13
CA THR A 126 -13.27 -3.94 -27.59
C THR A 126 -12.11 -4.26 -28.54
N ASN A 127 -11.72 -5.53 -28.60
CA ASN A 127 -10.63 -6.01 -29.47
C ASN A 127 -10.79 -5.46 -30.90
N GLY A 128 -9.78 -4.73 -31.39
CA GLY A 128 -9.67 -4.30 -32.80
C GLY A 128 -9.89 -2.80 -33.08
N CYS A 129 -9.30 -1.90 -32.31
CA CYS A 129 -9.38 -0.43 -32.49
C CYS A 129 -10.81 0.15 -32.52
N LYS A 130 -11.80 -0.50 -31.89
CA LYS A 130 -13.16 0.04 -31.76
C LYS A 130 -13.34 0.68 -30.39
N THR A 131 -13.46 2.01 -30.36
CA THR A 131 -13.87 2.74 -29.17
C THR A 131 -15.39 2.60 -29.00
N THR A 132 -15.83 2.13 -27.84
CA THR A 132 -17.24 2.24 -27.44
C THR A 132 -17.45 3.62 -26.82
N ASN A 133 -18.61 4.22 -27.07
CA ASN A 133 -18.93 5.56 -26.63
C ASN A 133 -19.45 5.55 -25.17
N LEU A 134 -18.70 4.95 -24.24
CA LEU A 134 -19.02 5.09 -22.82
C LEU A 134 -18.44 6.41 -22.33
N VAL A 135 -19.32 7.26 -21.81
CA VAL A 135 -18.96 8.56 -21.25
C VAL A 135 -18.21 8.32 -19.94
N ASP A 136 -16.97 8.79 -19.84
CA ASP A 136 -16.23 8.84 -18.59
C ASP A 136 -17.05 9.58 -17.52
N ILE A 137 -16.98 9.12 -16.27
CA ILE A 137 -17.71 9.76 -15.16
C ILE A 137 -17.16 11.18 -14.94
N ILE A 138 -15.84 11.32 -15.08
CA ILE A 138 -15.12 12.58 -14.99
C ILE A 138 -14.54 12.90 -16.37
N ARG A 139 -14.73 14.13 -16.86
CA ARG A 139 -14.12 14.58 -18.11
C ARG A 139 -12.86 15.39 -17.80
N LEU A 140 -11.78 15.08 -18.50
CA LEU A 140 -10.50 15.76 -18.34
C LEU A 140 -10.34 16.96 -19.30
N ASN A 141 -11.26 17.13 -20.25
CA ASN A 141 -11.14 18.00 -21.43
C ASN A 141 -10.94 19.50 -21.20
N GLU A 142 -11.05 19.99 -19.97
CA GLU A 142 -10.86 21.40 -19.61
C GLU A 142 -9.68 21.61 -18.65
N LEU A 143 -8.84 20.60 -18.49
CA LEU A 143 -7.75 20.61 -17.53
C LEU A 143 -6.43 21.09 -18.13
N ASN A 144 -5.63 21.73 -17.29
CA ASN A 144 -4.24 22.03 -17.59
C ASN A 144 -3.33 21.07 -16.82
N LEU A 145 -2.79 20.11 -17.56
CA LEU A 145 -1.80 19.14 -17.10
C LEU A 145 -0.44 19.37 -17.80
N ASP A 146 -0.12 20.62 -18.16
CA ASP A 146 1.19 20.97 -18.68
C ASP A 146 2.28 20.55 -17.67
N ASN A 147 3.37 19.97 -18.18
CA ASN A 147 4.50 19.43 -17.42
C ASN A 147 4.16 18.23 -16.52
N ILE A 148 2.98 17.63 -16.64
CA ILE A 148 2.64 16.43 -15.86
C ILE A 148 3.57 15.26 -16.20
N ARG A 149 3.94 14.48 -15.19
CA ARG A 149 4.80 13.31 -15.35
C ARG A 149 4.01 12.04 -15.03
N LEU A 150 3.33 11.51 -16.05
CA LEU A 150 2.63 10.22 -16.06
C LEU A 150 3.54 9.15 -16.68
N ALA A 151 4.71 8.97 -16.09
CA ALA A 151 5.73 8.06 -16.57
C ALA A 151 6.08 7.03 -15.49
N SER A 152 6.37 5.81 -15.91
CA SER A 152 6.93 4.80 -15.00
C SER A 152 8.36 5.24 -14.62
N GLN A 153 8.58 5.67 -13.39
CA GLN A 153 9.86 6.23 -12.95
C GLN A 153 10.91 5.18 -12.58
N THR A 154 10.48 3.93 -12.44
CA THR A 154 11.32 2.75 -12.26
C THR A 154 10.77 1.73 -13.25
N GLY A 155 11.59 1.06 -14.07
CA GLY A 155 11.13 0.12 -15.10
C GLY A 155 10.43 -1.15 -14.57
N VAL A 156 9.64 -1.05 -13.50
CA VAL A 156 9.17 -2.11 -12.62
C VAL A 156 7.70 -1.96 -12.21
N LEU A 157 7.04 -0.84 -12.47
CA LEU A 157 5.58 -0.88 -12.56
C LEU A 157 5.21 -1.39 -13.96
N ASN A 158 4.43 -2.48 -14.02
CA ASN A 158 3.73 -2.88 -15.23
C ASN A 158 3.14 -1.62 -15.89
N LYS A 159 3.68 -1.24 -17.05
CA LYS A 159 3.36 -0.04 -17.87
C LYS A 159 2.14 0.72 -17.34
N LEU A 160 2.34 1.93 -16.80
CA LEU A 160 1.27 2.81 -16.30
C LEU A 160 0.03 2.67 -17.20
N ASN A 161 -1.03 2.03 -16.69
CA ASN A 161 -2.12 1.53 -17.52
C ASN A 161 -3.17 2.62 -17.74
N LEU A 162 -2.92 3.44 -18.74
CA LEU A 162 -3.80 4.51 -19.22
C LEU A 162 -4.54 4.09 -20.51
N GLN A 163 -4.80 2.80 -20.70
CA GLN A 163 -5.50 2.33 -21.89
C GLN A 163 -6.91 2.93 -21.96
N CYS A 164 -7.32 3.32 -23.17
CA CYS A 164 -8.67 3.79 -23.48
C CYS A 164 -9.14 5.05 -22.73
N ILE A 165 -8.21 5.82 -22.15
CA ILE A 165 -8.51 7.10 -21.49
C ILE A 165 -8.83 8.19 -22.53
N SER A 166 -9.73 9.11 -22.21
CA SER A 166 -9.96 10.32 -23.03
C SER A 166 -9.28 11.53 -22.39
N PHE A 167 -8.25 12.03 -23.08
CA PHE A 167 -7.58 13.30 -22.89
C PHE A 167 -7.94 14.30 -24.00
N ASP A 168 -9.14 14.19 -24.58
CA ASP A 168 -9.57 15.08 -25.65
C ASP A 168 -9.61 16.53 -25.16
N GLN A 169 -9.08 17.46 -25.96
CA GLN A 169 -9.02 18.90 -25.67
C GLN A 169 -8.18 19.31 -24.44
N VAL A 170 -7.45 18.38 -23.82
CA VAL A 170 -6.60 18.66 -22.65
C VAL A 170 -5.32 19.39 -23.06
N SER A 171 -4.86 20.32 -22.21
CA SER A 171 -3.52 20.89 -22.34
C SER A 171 -2.51 20.07 -21.54
N MET A 172 -1.49 19.54 -22.21
CA MET A 172 -0.45 18.69 -21.65
C MET A 172 0.92 19.00 -22.29
N SER A 173 1.20 20.28 -22.53
CA SER A 173 2.48 20.72 -23.08
C SER A 173 3.62 20.29 -22.16
N ASN A 174 4.70 19.74 -22.70
CA ASN A 174 5.84 19.17 -21.95
C ASN A 174 5.51 17.97 -21.03
N ALA A 175 4.35 17.33 -21.17
CA ALA A 175 4.02 16.15 -20.38
C ALA A 175 4.96 14.96 -20.67
N ILE A 176 5.12 14.05 -19.72
CA ILE A 176 5.97 12.86 -19.84
C ILE A 176 5.11 11.62 -19.62
N PHE A 177 4.97 10.81 -20.67
CA PHE A 177 4.26 9.53 -20.74
C PHE A 177 5.19 8.34 -21.01
N SER A 178 6.50 8.51 -20.79
CA SER A 178 7.49 7.47 -21.08
C SER A 178 7.12 6.16 -20.37
N PHE A 179 7.21 5.05 -21.10
CA PHE A 179 6.87 3.69 -20.65
C PHE A 179 5.38 3.41 -20.32
N ALA A 180 4.46 4.35 -20.54
CA ALA A 180 3.03 4.15 -20.28
C ALA A 180 2.34 3.22 -21.30
N SER A 181 1.25 2.56 -20.90
CA SER A 181 0.34 1.85 -21.80
C SER A 181 -0.88 2.74 -22.10
N LEU A 182 -0.91 3.30 -23.30
CA LEU A 182 -1.92 4.25 -23.81
C LEU A 182 -2.69 3.66 -25.00
N ASN A 183 -2.84 2.33 -25.04
CA ASN A 183 -3.54 1.67 -26.15
C ASN A 183 -4.99 2.15 -26.21
N GLY A 184 -5.44 2.59 -27.37
CA GLY A 184 -6.79 3.12 -27.60
C GLY A 184 -7.09 4.44 -26.89
N ALA A 185 -6.11 5.13 -26.30
CA ALA A 185 -6.30 6.44 -25.70
C ALA A 185 -6.67 7.49 -26.77
N SER A 186 -7.49 8.47 -26.39
CA SER A 186 -7.88 9.59 -27.26
C SER A 186 -7.31 10.89 -26.73
N PHE A 187 -6.71 11.68 -27.60
CA PHE A 187 -6.09 12.98 -27.31
C PHE A 187 -6.67 14.09 -28.19
N ASP A 188 -7.80 13.85 -28.85
CA ASP A 188 -8.29 14.64 -29.98
C ASP A 188 -8.51 16.11 -29.61
N GLY A 189 -8.01 17.01 -30.45
CA GLY A 189 -8.08 18.46 -30.23
C GLY A 189 -7.24 18.99 -29.05
N GLY A 190 -6.42 18.16 -28.40
CA GLY A 190 -5.55 18.57 -27.30
C GLY A 190 -4.31 19.38 -27.71
N ARG A 191 -3.61 19.93 -26.72
CA ARG A 191 -2.31 20.59 -26.87
C ARG A 191 -1.22 19.77 -26.18
N LEU A 192 -0.36 19.14 -26.97
CA LEU A 192 0.66 18.19 -26.54
C LEU A 192 2.05 18.57 -27.12
N ASP A 193 2.33 19.86 -27.31
CA ASP A 193 3.66 20.28 -27.78
C ASP A 193 4.74 19.86 -26.77
N LYS A 194 5.87 19.35 -27.28
CA LYS A 194 7.03 18.88 -26.48
C LYS A 194 6.75 17.72 -25.53
N VAL A 195 5.64 17.00 -25.71
CA VAL A 195 5.32 15.78 -24.93
C VAL A 195 6.35 14.66 -25.18
N LYS A 196 6.61 13.80 -24.18
CA LYS A 196 7.51 12.65 -24.28
C LYS A 196 6.76 11.32 -24.15
N PHE A 197 6.76 10.51 -25.19
CA PHE A 197 6.15 9.18 -25.27
C PHE A 197 7.20 8.06 -25.35
N ASP A 198 8.44 8.30 -24.92
CA ASP A 198 9.53 7.34 -25.06
C ASP A 198 9.15 5.94 -24.52
N SER A 199 9.26 4.92 -25.39
CA SER A 199 8.96 3.52 -25.04
C SER A 199 7.52 3.25 -24.55
N SER A 200 6.56 4.13 -24.84
CA SER A 200 5.15 3.90 -24.54
C SER A 200 4.46 2.98 -25.57
N SER A 201 3.33 2.40 -25.20
CA SER A 201 2.46 1.66 -26.12
C SER A 201 1.26 2.53 -26.51
N LEU A 202 1.15 2.91 -27.78
CA LEU A 202 0.13 3.82 -28.34
C LEU A 202 -0.72 3.12 -29.42
N LEU A 203 -0.89 1.81 -29.29
CA LEU A 203 -1.65 0.99 -30.24
C LEU A 203 -3.08 1.54 -30.38
N CYS A 204 -3.52 1.85 -31.60
CA CYS A 204 -4.83 2.44 -31.90
C CYS A 204 -5.14 3.79 -31.20
N ALA A 205 -4.15 4.53 -30.71
CA ALA A 205 -4.40 5.83 -30.08
C ALA A 205 -4.87 6.90 -31.11
N SER A 206 -5.72 7.84 -30.67
CA SER A 206 -6.22 8.94 -31.50
C SER A 206 -5.58 10.26 -31.11
N PHE A 207 -5.07 10.98 -32.11
CA PHE A 207 -4.41 12.28 -32.02
C PHE A 207 -4.95 13.23 -33.11
N ASN A 208 -6.24 13.18 -33.40
CA ASN A 208 -6.82 14.00 -34.46
C ASN A 208 -6.91 15.47 -34.03
N GLY A 209 -6.44 16.39 -34.87
CA GLY A 209 -6.48 17.83 -34.61
C GLY A 209 -5.60 18.29 -33.46
N VAL A 210 -4.59 17.51 -33.08
CA VAL A 210 -3.71 17.77 -31.93
C VAL A 210 -2.49 18.60 -32.33
N ASN A 211 -2.03 19.50 -31.47
CA ASN A 211 -0.68 20.07 -31.58
C ASN A 211 0.33 19.15 -30.88
N LEU A 212 1.21 18.52 -31.65
CA LEU A 212 2.32 17.63 -31.25
C LEU A 212 3.67 18.21 -31.70
N SER A 213 3.77 19.52 -31.90
CA SER A 213 5.04 20.15 -32.30
C SER A 213 6.15 19.82 -31.30
N GLU A 214 7.32 19.42 -31.79
CA GLU A 214 8.48 19.02 -30.99
C GLU A 214 8.25 17.82 -30.04
N ALA A 215 7.18 17.03 -30.23
CA ALA A 215 6.94 15.82 -29.43
C ALA A 215 8.03 14.75 -29.66
N ASP A 216 8.36 13.98 -28.62
CA ASP A 216 9.31 12.86 -28.69
C ASP A 216 8.58 11.51 -28.59
N PHE A 217 8.56 10.74 -29.68
CA PHE A 217 7.93 9.42 -29.69
C PHE A 217 8.92 8.27 -29.43
N GLY A 218 10.23 8.53 -29.33
CA GLY A 218 11.27 7.53 -29.04
C GLY A 218 11.01 6.14 -29.64
N ASN A 219 11.04 5.11 -28.79
CA ASN A 219 10.76 3.71 -29.16
C ASN A 219 9.28 3.30 -29.02
N SER A 220 8.34 4.24 -29.10
CA SER A 220 6.90 3.92 -28.91
C SER A 220 6.31 3.08 -30.05
N ASN A 221 5.29 2.30 -29.73
CA ASN A 221 4.50 1.54 -30.71
C ASN A 221 3.28 2.34 -31.17
N LEU A 222 3.25 2.79 -32.43
CA LEU A 222 2.19 3.61 -33.04
C LEU A 222 1.26 2.81 -33.96
N THR A 223 1.26 1.48 -33.89
CA THR A 223 0.46 0.64 -34.78
C THR A 223 -1.03 1.03 -34.72
N GLY A 224 -1.60 1.41 -35.86
CA GLY A 224 -3.00 1.82 -35.98
C GLY A 224 -3.34 3.18 -35.35
N ALA A 225 -2.35 3.96 -34.88
CA ALA A 225 -2.61 5.30 -34.36
C ALA A 225 -3.09 6.27 -35.45
N GLN A 226 -3.91 7.24 -35.08
CA GLN A 226 -4.54 8.20 -35.99
C GLN A 226 -4.09 9.62 -35.67
N PHE A 227 -3.61 10.37 -36.67
CA PHE A 227 -3.06 11.71 -36.47
C PHE A 227 -3.77 12.78 -37.31
N SER A 228 -5.00 12.55 -37.78
CA SER A 228 -5.62 13.38 -38.82
C SER A 228 -5.69 14.86 -38.41
N ASN A 229 -5.29 15.78 -39.30
CA ASN A 229 -5.28 17.22 -39.06
C ASN A 229 -4.37 17.70 -37.90
N SER A 230 -3.42 16.88 -37.43
CA SER A 230 -2.47 17.29 -36.38
C SER A 230 -1.29 18.10 -36.92
N ASP A 231 -0.60 18.81 -36.02
CA ASP A 231 0.69 19.43 -36.26
C ASP A 231 1.80 18.66 -35.53
N MET A 232 2.74 18.07 -36.26
CA MET A 232 3.89 17.34 -35.73
C MET A 232 5.21 18.00 -36.13
N SER A 233 5.21 19.31 -36.41
CA SER A 233 6.41 20.06 -36.79
C SER A 233 7.53 19.87 -35.76
N GLY A 234 8.70 19.43 -36.19
CA GLY A 234 9.84 19.16 -35.28
C GLY A 234 9.70 17.93 -34.38
N ALA A 235 8.64 17.13 -34.49
CA ALA A 235 8.50 15.90 -33.70
C ALA A 235 9.54 14.83 -34.08
N LYS A 236 9.97 14.02 -33.12
CA LYS A 236 10.92 12.93 -33.34
C LYS A 236 10.19 11.61 -33.60
N LEU A 237 10.31 11.11 -34.82
CA LEU A 237 9.73 9.86 -35.30
C LEU A 237 10.73 9.10 -36.18
N THR A 238 10.65 7.78 -36.16
CA THR A 238 11.38 6.90 -37.09
C THR A 238 10.56 6.59 -38.34
N GLU A 239 11.21 6.15 -39.42
CA GLU A 239 10.51 5.76 -40.66
C GLU A 239 9.53 4.59 -40.44
N ASP A 240 9.84 3.66 -39.54
CA ASP A 240 8.98 2.51 -39.26
C ASP A 240 7.72 2.90 -38.48
N GLN A 241 7.83 3.86 -37.57
CA GLN A 241 6.68 4.48 -36.89
C GLN A 241 5.75 5.19 -37.87
N ILE A 242 6.29 5.86 -38.90
CA ILE A 242 5.49 6.48 -39.97
C ILE A 242 4.70 5.44 -40.78
N LYS A 243 5.20 4.20 -40.91
CA LYS A 243 4.47 3.10 -41.59
C LYS A 243 3.38 2.47 -40.73
N GLN A 244 3.47 2.62 -39.40
CA GLN A 244 2.55 2.01 -38.44
C GLN A 244 1.24 2.77 -38.27
N ALA A 245 1.25 4.09 -38.50
CA ALA A 245 0.15 5.00 -38.23
C ALA A 245 -0.49 5.60 -39.49
N SER A 246 -1.67 6.21 -39.32
CA SER A 246 -2.37 6.93 -40.39
C SER A 246 -2.20 8.44 -40.29
N PHE A 247 -1.88 9.07 -41.41
CA PHE A 247 -1.62 10.51 -41.51
C PHE A 247 -2.51 11.11 -42.60
N HIS A 248 -3.54 11.85 -42.21
CA HIS A 248 -4.38 12.62 -43.11
C HIS A 248 -4.27 14.11 -42.81
N ASN A 249 -3.82 14.93 -43.77
CA ASN A 249 -3.68 16.38 -43.59
C ASN A 249 -2.76 16.83 -42.42
N VAL A 250 -1.74 16.03 -42.11
CA VAL A 250 -0.82 16.26 -40.97
C VAL A 250 0.33 17.16 -41.39
N THR A 251 0.78 18.08 -40.53
CA THR A 251 2.08 18.74 -40.73
C THR A 251 3.18 17.84 -40.17
N MET A 252 4.03 17.29 -41.02
CA MET A 252 5.08 16.31 -40.66
C MET A 252 6.28 16.98 -39.97
N PRO A 253 7.20 16.21 -39.34
CA PRO A 253 8.40 16.76 -38.67
C PRO A 253 9.23 17.76 -39.47
N ASN A 254 9.24 17.65 -40.80
CA ASN A 254 9.95 18.56 -41.71
C ASN A 254 9.15 19.81 -42.11
N GLY A 255 7.99 20.07 -41.48
CA GLY A 255 7.10 21.19 -41.76
C GLY A 255 6.23 21.05 -43.02
N LYS A 256 6.32 19.92 -43.75
CA LYS A 256 5.51 19.69 -44.96
C LYS A 256 4.23 18.92 -44.63
N LYS A 257 3.16 19.11 -45.42
CA LYS A 257 1.93 18.33 -45.29
C LYS A 257 2.13 16.86 -45.68
N SER A 258 1.52 15.95 -44.93
CA SER A 258 1.53 14.51 -45.19
C SER A 258 0.75 14.19 -46.46
N LYS A 259 1.18 13.17 -47.20
CA LYS A 259 0.33 12.52 -48.20
C LYS A 259 -0.63 11.60 -47.44
N ALA A 260 -1.90 11.57 -47.82
CA ALA A 260 -2.89 10.70 -47.18
C ALA A 260 -2.44 9.23 -47.25
N THR A 261 -2.25 8.59 -46.10
CA THR A 261 -2.00 7.15 -46.00
C THR A 261 -3.28 6.41 -45.60
N PRO A 262 -3.62 5.27 -46.24
CA PRO A 262 -4.77 4.47 -45.84
C PRO A 262 -4.57 3.88 -44.44
N SER A 263 -5.65 3.77 -43.67
CA SER A 263 -5.67 3.14 -42.35
C SER A 263 -5.11 1.72 -42.45
N THR A 264 -4.07 1.40 -41.66
CA THR A 264 -3.50 0.06 -41.55
C THR A 264 -4.56 -0.88 -40.96
N THR A 265 -5.13 -1.78 -41.78
CA THR A 265 -6.11 -2.78 -41.31
C THR A 265 -5.39 -3.83 -40.48
N ILE A 266 -5.67 -3.86 -39.17
CA ILE A 266 -5.17 -4.89 -38.25
C ILE A 266 -5.95 -6.19 -38.53
N LYS A 267 -5.26 -7.25 -38.98
CA LYS A 267 -5.89 -8.51 -39.45
C LYS A 267 -6.00 -9.64 -38.43
N GLU A 268 -5.60 -9.47 -37.16
CA GLU A 268 -5.70 -10.54 -36.15
C GLU A 268 -6.17 -10.05 -34.78
N PRO A 269 -6.98 -10.85 -34.05
CA PRO A 269 -7.33 -10.56 -32.67
C PRO A 269 -6.11 -10.77 -31.76
N ILE A 270 -5.90 -9.82 -30.86
CA ILE A 270 -4.82 -9.86 -29.87
C ILE A 270 -5.20 -10.89 -28.80
N THR A 271 -4.69 -12.11 -28.91
CA THR A 271 -4.75 -13.10 -27.82
C THR A 271 -3.77 -12.69 -26.72
N GLN A 272 -4.24 -12.65 -25.47
CA GLN A 272 -3.38 -12.58 -24.29
C GLN A 272 -2.39 -13.73 -24.32
N THR A 273 -1.14 -13.45 -24.66
CA THR A 273 -0.05 -14.41 -24.46
C THR A 273 0.64 -14.02 -23.16
N THR A 274 0.20 -14.61 -22.07
CA THR A 274 1.01 -14.70 -20.84
C THR A 274 2.19 -15.62 -21.18
N THR A 275 3.33 -15.06 -21.56
CA THR A 275 4.55 -15.85 -21.71
C THR A 275 5.06 -16.21 -20.33
N ILE A 276 4.65 -17.38 -19.82
CA ILE A 276 5.33 -18.05 -18.72
C ILE A 276 6.68 -18.52 -19.26
N ILE A 277 7.77 -17.85 -18.90
CA ILE A 277 9.13 -18.37 -19.09
C ILE A 277 9.27 -19.56 -18.13
N LYS A 278 9.01 -20.78 -18.61
CA LYS A 278 9.49 -21.99 -17.94
C LYS A 278 11.00 -22.09 -18.19
N THR A 279 11.81 -21.79 -17.17
CA THR A 279 13.22 -22.13 -17.17
C THR A 279 13.38 -23.65 -17.27
N LYS A 280 13.96 -24.12 -18.38
CA LYS A 280 14.38 -25.51 -18.53
C LYS A 280 15.50 -25.80 -17.53
N LYS A 281 15.26 -26.71 -16.58
CA LYS A 281 16.32 -27.44 -15.87
C LYS A 281 17.24 -28.10 -16.89
N ALA A 282 18.52 -27.77 -16.84
CA ALA A 282 19.56 -28.57 -17.47
C ALA A 282 19.64 -29.91 -16.74
N LYS A 283 19.54 -31.03 -17.46
CA LYS A 283 20.10 -32.30 -17.00
C LYS A 283 20.70 -33.08 -18.16
N THR A 284 21.87 -33.60 -17.84
CA THR A 284 22.87 -34.36 -18.58
C THR A 284 22.35 -35.61 -19.33
N ALA A 285 22.90 -35.82 -20.54
CA ALA A 285 23.22 -37.06 -21.26
C ALA A 285 22.25 -38.28 -21.29
N SER A 286 21.64 -38.52 -22.47
CA SER A 286 21.54 -39.75 -23.34
C SER A 286 21.47 -41.19 -22.77
N PRO A 287 20.98 -42.20 -23.54
CA PRO A 287 19.65 -42.37 -24.14
C PRO A 287 19.04 -43.78 -23.87
N SER A 288 17.72 -43.95 -24.00
CA SER A 288 17.12 -45.19 -24.53
C SER A 288 15.64 -44.99 -24.91
N SER A 289 15.30 -45.55 -26.06
CA SER A 289 14.03 -45.53 -26.77
C SER A 289 12.93 -46.33 -26.09
N THR A 290 11.69 -45.83 -26.06
CA THR A 290 10.51 -46.67 -26.34
C THR A 290 9.31 -45.81 -26.80
N THR A 291 8.77 -46.17 -27.96
CA THR A 291 7.56 -45.63 -28.58
C THR A 291 6.32 -46.19 -27.90
N THR A 292 5.32 -45.37 -27.54
CA THR A 292 3.93 -45.85 -27.44
C THR A 292 2.93 -44.73 -27.76
N THR A 293 2.10 -45.04 -28.75
CA THR A 293 1.00 -44.27 -29.34
C THR A 293 -0.15 -44.06 -28.34
N THR A 294 -0.82 -42.91 -28.35
CA THR A 294 -2.15 -42.79 -27.72
C THR A 294 -3.06 -41.87 -28.54
N THR A 295 -4.18 -42.47 -28.94
CA THR A 295 -5.26 -41.97 -29.79
C THR A 295 -6.09 -40.90 -29.09
N THR A 296 -6.46 -39.84 -29.82
CA THR A 296 -7.32 -38.75 -29.34
C THR A 296 -8.80 -39.07 -29.63
N THR A 297 -9.63 -39.10 -28.59
CA THR A 297 -11.10 -39.09 -28.72
C THR A 297 -11.65 -37.75 -28.23
N THR A 298 -12.26 -37.00 -29.14
CA THR A 298 -13.00 -35.77 -28.88
C THR A 298 -14.44 -36.10 -28.45
N THR A 299 -14.85 -35.66 -27.27
CA THR A 299 -16.25 -35.54 -26.87
C THR A 299 -16.62 -34.07 -26.71
N THR A 300 -17.62 -33.65 -27.49
CA THR A 300 -18.26 -32.34 -27.44
C THR A 300 -19.33 -32.32 -26.35
N SER A 301 -19.30 -31.33 -25.46
CA SER A 301 -20.44 -30.98 -24.60
C SER A 301 -20.76 -29.49 -24.76
N SER A 302 -22.03 -29.23 -25.06
CA SER A 302 -22.64 -27.92 -25.27
C SER A 302 -22.91 -27.24 -23.93
N SER A 303 -22.29 -26.09 -23.68
CA SER A 303 -22.63 -25.20 -22.57
C SER A 303 -23.58 -24.09 -23.05
N THR A 304 -24.78 -24.08 -22.49
CA THR A 304 -25.71 -22.94 -22.54
C THR A 304 -25.14 -21.79 -21.71
N SER A 305 -24.95 -20.64 -22.36
CA SER A 305 -24.45 -19.40 -21.78
C SER A 305 -25.47 -18.78 -20.81
N SER A 306 -25.09 -18.65 -19.54
CA SER A 306 -25.64 -17.61 -18.67
C SER A 306 -24.57 -16.52 -18.51
N THR A 307 -24.86 -15.35 -19.06
CA THR A 307 -24.00 -14.17 -18.94
C THR A 307 -24.21 -13.55 -17.56
N THR A 308 -23.37 -13.93 -16.60
CA THR A 308 -23.11 -13.10 -15.42
C THR A 308 -22.01 -12.10 -15.77
N THR A 309 -22.32 -10.82 -15.66
CA THR A 309 -21.34 -9.74 -15.70
C THR A 309 -20.39 -9.90 -14.51
N THR A 310 -19.25 -10.55 -14.73
CA THR A 310 -18.13 -10.55 -13.79
C THR A 310 -17.49 -9.18 -13.83
N GLY A 311 -17.71 -8.36 -12.79
CA GLY A 311 -16.77 -7.28 -12.50
C GLY A 311 -15.37 -7.88 -12.36
N LEU A 312 -14.35 -7.25 -12.94
CA LEU A 312 -12.97 -7.64 -12.66
C LEU A 312 -12.73 -7.42 -11.15
N CYS A 313 -12.53 -8.49 -10.40
CA CYS A 313 -11.83 -8.39 -9.13
C CYS A 313 -10.42 -7.88 -9.42
N ILE A 314 -10.09 -6.72 -8.88
CA ILE A 314 -8.70 -6.29 -8.76
C ILE A 314 -8.23 -6.88 -7.43
N GLN A 315 -7.38 -7.91 -7.51
CA GLN A 315 -6.69 -8.44 -6.33
C GLN A 315 -5.84 -7.31 -5.76
N VAL A 316 -6.32 -6.67 -4.69
CA VAL A 316 -5.46 -5.84 -3.86
C VAL A 316 -4.70 -6.82 -2.98
N THR A 317 -3.51 -7.20 -3.42
CA THR A 317 -2.65 -8.09 -2.65
C THR A 317 -2.05 -7.29 -1.51
N TYR A 318 -2.35 -7.67 -0.27
CA TYR A 318 -1.64 -7.15 0.90
C TYR A 318 -0.14 -7.47 0.80
N PRO A 319 0.78 -6.59 1.27
CA PRO A 319 0.56 -5.31 1.96
C PRO A 319 0.12 -4.17 1.05
N TYR A 320 -0.85 -3.38 1.52
CA TYR A 320 -1.42 -2.24 0.79
C TYR A 320 -0.42 -1.08 0.76
N ASP A 321 -0.17 -0.50 -0.41
CA ASP A 321 0.79 0.60 -0.65
C ASP A 321 2.26 0.27 -0.34
N ALA A 322 2.60 -1.00 -0.14
CA ALA A 322 3.99 -1.42 0.02
C ALA A 322 4.79 -1.20 -1.26
N HIS A 323 6.02 -0.74 -1.08
CA HIS A 323 6.99 -0.60 -2.17
C HIS A 323 7.66 -1.94 -2.48
N SER A 324 7.97 -2.74 -1.47
CA SER A 324 8.57 -4.07 -1.64
C SER A 324 8.13 -5.00 -0.51
N TYR A 325 8.04 -6.29 -0.81
CA TYR A 325 7.50 -7.27 0.12
C TYR A 325 8.08 -8.67 -0.10
N TRP A 326 8.76 -9.17 0.93
CA TRP A 326 9.33 -10.51 0.98
C TRP A 326 8.54 -11.34 1.99
N ALA A 327 7.61 -12.13 1.47
CA ALA A 327 6.81 -13.06 2.28
C ALA A 327 7.62 -14.25 2.81
N LEU A 328 8.80 -14.52 2.26
CA LEU A 328 9.71 -15.59 2.71
C LEU A 328 9.11 -17.02 2.69
N GLU A 329 8.07 -17.22 1.88
CA GLU A 329 7.39 -18.48 1.63
C GLU A 329 8.18 -19.42 0.69
N ASN A 330 9.27 -20.02 1.20
CA ASN A 330 10.23 -20.86 0.47
C ASN A 330 11.03 -20.18 -0.64
N ASN A 331 11.01 -18.84 -0.69
CA ASN A 331 11.80 -18.09 -1.65
C ASN A 331 12.13 -16.70 -1.09
N VAL A 332 13.11 -16.04 -1.69
CA VAL A 332 13.57 -14.69 -1.35
C VAL A 332 13.10 -13.65 -2.37
N ALA A 333 12.04 -13.96 -3.12
CA ALA A 333 11.52 -13.07 -4.13
C ALA A 333 10.70 -11.94 -3.47
N ASP A 334 10.87 -10.75 -4.01
CA ASP A 334 9.95 -9.65 -3.77
C ASP A 334 8.69 -9.89 -4.60
N SER A 335 7.53 -9.82 -3.95
CA SER A 335 6.22 -10.06 -4.57
C SER A 335 5.61 -8.83 -5.20
N ILE A 336 6.18 -7.64 -4.98
CA ILE A 336 5.63 -6.35 -5.43
C ILE A 336 6.55 -5.67 -6.45
N SER A 337 7.83 -5.53 -6.14
CA SER A 337 8.80 -4.85 -7.02
C SER A 337 9.85 -5.80 -7.60
N ASN A 338 11.02 -5.27 -7.97
CA ASN A 338 12.16 -6.02 -8.49
C ASN A 338 13.31 -6.14 -7.49
N LEU A 339 13.08 -5.85 -6.21
CA LEU A 339 14.08 -5.97 -5.14
C LEU A 339 14.21 -7.43 -4.63
N SER A 340 14.14 -8.41 -5.54
CA SER A 340 14.33 -9.81 -5.18
C SER A 340 15.77 -10.06 -4.69
N GLY A 341 15.89 -10.78 -3.58
CA GLY A 341 17.17 -11.04 -2.94
C GLY A 341 17.87 -12.31 -3.43
N THR A 342 19.05 -12.56 -2.87
CA THR A 342 19.79 -13.81 -2.97
C THR A 342 20.14 -14.28 -1.56
N ALA A 343 19.82 -15.54 -1.27
CA ALA A 343 20.18 -16.19 -0.02
C ALA A 343 21.69 -16.42 0.08
N VAL A 344 22.30 -16.02 1.19
CA VAL A 344 23.73 -16.21 1.50
C VAL A 344 23.88 -17.29 2.56
N ASN A 345 24.80 -18.24 2.34
CA ASN A 345 25.09 -19.38 3.23
C ASN A 345 23.89 -20.29 3.55
N ALA A 346 22.94 -20.40 2.60
CA ALA A 346 21.80 -21.32 2.63
C ALA A 346 20.94 -21.26 3.92
N PRO A 347 20.24 -20.14 4.18
CA PRO A 347 19.16 -20.05 5.17
C PRO A 347 18.16 -21.20 5.06
N ILE A 348 17.51 -21.52 6.17
CA ILE A 348 16.58 -22.64 6.28
C ILE A 348 15.14 -22.12 6.25
N TYR A 349 14.24 -22.77 5.53
CA TYR A 349 12.80 -22.46 5.64
C TYR A 349 12.15 -23.42 6.63
N THR A 350 11.30 -22.92 7.53
CA THR A 350 10.60 -23.75 8.52
C THR A 350 9.10 -23.49 8.52
N ASN A 351 8.28 -24.54 8.70
CA ASN A 351 6.82 -24.48 8.68
C ASN A 351 6.21 -23.91 9.99
N SER A 352 6.88 -22.93 10.58
CA SER A 352 6.42 -22.21 11.77
C SER A 352 6.33 -20.72 11.52
N GLY A 353 6.12 -20.32 10.25
CA GLY A 353 5.86 -18.95 9.89
C GLY A 353 4.61 -18.43 10.56
N VAL A 354 4.52 -17.09 10.63
CA VAL A 354 3.28 -16.46 11.05
C VAL A 354 2.20 -16.97 10.08
N ASN A 355 1.01 -17.30 10.60
CA ASN A 355 -0.13 -17.78 9.79
C ASN A 355 -0.07 -19.23 9.28
N GLY A 356 0.86 -20.03 9.79
CA GLY A 356 0.98 -21.44 9.40
C GLY A 356 1.67 -21.65 8.04
N GLY A 357 2.34 -20.62 7.53
CA GLY A 357 3.24 -20.64 6.37
C GLY A 357 4.69 -20.99 6.73
N TYR A 358 5.61 -20.68 5.82
CA TYR A 358 7.05 -20.82 6.03
C TYR A 358 7.66 -19.49 6.47
N ASN A 359 8.54 -19.52 7.47
CA ASN A 359 9.45 -18.39 7.75
C ASN A 359 10.86 -18.71 7.25
N LEU A 360 11.72 -17.68 7.23
CA LEU A 360 13.15 -17.83 7.01
C LEU A 360 13.89 -17.90 8.34
N ARG A 361 14.40 -19.10 8.66
CA ARG A 361 15.27 -19.36 9.80
C ARG A 361 16.73 -19.05 9.43
N LEU A 362 17.33 -18.15 10.22
CA LEU A 362 18.72 -17.73 10.11
C LEU A 362 19.54 -18.24 11.30
N ILE A 363 20.74 -18.74 11.01
CA ILE A 363 21.71 -19.20 11.99
C ILE A 363 22.91 -18.24 11.96
N SER A 364 23.06 -17.46 13.03
CA SER A 364 24.07 -16.40 13.09
C SER A 364 25.49 -16.94 12.96
N SER A 365 25.80 -18.06 13.65
CA SER A 365 27.12 -18.74 13.58
C SER A 365 27.52 -19.24 12.18
N SER A 366 26.57 -19.33 11.25
CA SER A 366 26.78 -19.72 9.86
C SER A 366 26.77 -18.53 8.89
N ASN A 367 26.69 -17.29 9.40
CA ASN A 367 26.60 -16.05 8.62
C ASN A 367 25.50 -16.10 7.54
N GLN A 368 24.29 -16.52 7.93
CA GLN A 368 23.14 -16.65 7.02
C GLN A 368 22.34 -15.36 6.96
N TYR A 369 21.99 -14.92 5.74
CA TYR A 369 21.17 -13.73 5.49
C TYR A 369 20.69 -13.69 4.04
N ILE A 370 19.91 -12.67 3.68
CA ILE A 370 19.56 -12.34 2.29
C ILE A 370 20.28 -11.05 1.90
N THR A 371 20.91 -11.02 0.73
CA THR A 371 21.42 -9.80 0.11
C THR A 371 20.56 -9.40 -1.09
N ILE A 372 20.25 -8.13 -1.21
CA ILE A 372 19.49 -7.56 -2.32
C ILE A 372 20.44 -6.61 -3.06
N PRO A 373 20.94 -7.03 -4.24
CA PRO A 373 21.95 -6.28 -4.98
C PRO A 373 21.36 -5.10 -5.75
N THR A 374 20.04 -5.09 -5.98
CA THR A 374 19.33 -3.98 -6.61
C THR A 374 19.22 -2.83 -5.62
N TYR A 375 19.72 -1.67 -6.00
CA TYR A 375 19.74 -0.50 -5.13
C TYR A 375 18.36 0.15 -4.98
N GLN A 376 18.07 0.63 -3.78
CA GLN A 376 16.94 1.47 -3.45
C GLN A 376 17.46 2.76 -2.82
N SER A 377 17.06 3.91 -3.36
CA SER A 377 17.42 5.20 -2.77
C SER A 377 16.44 5.54 -1.65
N PHE A 378 16.97 5.95 -0.50
CA PHE A 378 16.21 6.46 0.64
C PHE A 378 16.55 7.93 0.93
N VAL A 379 17.35 8.57 0.07
CA VAL A 379 17.83 9.94 0.26
C VAL A 379 16.64 10.86 0.50
N SER A 380 16.65 11.55 1.64
CA SER A 380 15.62 12.54 1.99
C SER A 380 14.18 12.01 1.83
N THR A 381 13.98 10.72 2.08
CA THR A 381 12.69 10.05 1.89
C THR A 381 12.21 9.44 3.20
N SER A 382 10.94 9.64 3.54
CA SER A 382 10.32 8.92 4.66
C SER A 382 10.16 7.45 4.28
N PHE A 383 10.37 6.54 5.23
CA PHE A 383 10.22 5.11 4.98
C PHE A 383 9.71 4.39 6.21
N THR A 384 9.17 3.19 5.98
CA THR A 384 8.81 2.25 7.03
C THR A 384 9.27 0.86 6.64
N VAL A 385 9.93 0.16 7.56
CA VAL A 385 10.26 -1.26 7.41
C VAL A 385 9.57 -2.04 8.52
N GLU A 386 8.77 -3.03 8.15
CA GLU A 386 8.00 -3.88 9.06
C GLU A 386 8.37 -5.35 8.83
N MET A 387 8.35 -6.15 9.89
CA MET A 387 8.58 -7.59 9.80
C MET A 387 8.14 -8.32 11.06
N TRP A 388 7.94 -9.63 10.94
CA TRP A 388 7.82 -10.51 12.09
C TRP A 388 9.17 -11.16 12.41
N ILE A 389 9.51 -11.21 13.69
CA ILE A 389 10.75 -11.83 14.18
C ILE A 389 10.48 -12.84 15.29
N TYR A 390 11.30 -13.88 15.34
CA TYR A 390 11.36 -14.86 16.42
C TYR A 390 12.84 -15.07 16.80
N PRO A 391 13.40 -14.24 17.70
CA PRO A 391 14.78 -14.38 18.13
C PRO A 391 14.99 -15.65 18.95
N THR A 392 16.11 -16.32 18.75
CA THR A 392 16.49 -17.52 19.53
C THR A 392 17.80 -17.37 20.29
N SER A 393 18.56 -16.32 20.00
CA SER A 393 19.73 -15.91 20.78
C SER A 393 19.78 -14.39 20.83
N LEU A 394 19.92 -13.85 22.05
CA LEU A 394 20.12 -12.43 22.31
C LEU A 394 21.20 -12.33 23.38
N ASN A 395 22.42 -11.97 22.99
CA ASN A 395 23.56 -11.82 23.90
C ASN A 395 23.88 -10.34 24.11
N SER A 396 24.04 -9.93 25.38
CA SER A 396 24.47 -8.58 25.72
C SER A 396 25.76 -8.19 25.00
N GLY A 397 25.80 -6.98 24.45
CA GLY A 397 26.94 -6.47 23.67
C GLY A 397 27.07 -7.03 22.25
N THR A 398 26.14 -7.88 21.79
CA THR A 398 26.09 -8.40 20.42
C THR A 398 25.02 -7.67 19.61
N SER A 399 25.34 -7.35 18.35
CA SER A 399 24.38 -6.80 17.40
C SER A 399 23.91 -7.89 16.44
N TYR A 400 22.63 -7.87 16.10
CA TYR A 400 21.99 -8.79 15.18
C TYR A 400 21.18 -7.98 14.16
N GLY A 401 21.57 -8.02 12.89
CA GLY A 401 20.91 -7.24 11.85
C GLY A 401 19.57 -7.83 11.44
N LEU A 402 18.53 -7.00 11.41
CA LEU A 402 17.20 -7.38 10.91
C LEU A 402 17.01 -6.91 9.48
N PHE A 403 17.27 -5.63 9.24
CA PHE A 403 17.30 -5.02 7.93
C PHE A 403 18.37 -3.93 7.91
N SER A 404 19.15 -3.82 6.84
CA SER A 404 20.16 -2.77 6.71
C SER A 404 20.35 -2.34 5.28
N GLN A 405 20.87 -1.12 5.09
CA GLN A 405 21.44 -0.68 3.83
C GLN A 405 22.86 -0.20 4.06
N TYR A 406 23.82 -0.90 3.44
CA TYR A 406 25.23 -0.55 3.52
C TYR A 406 25.71 0.07 2.20
N GLU A 407 26.03 1.36 2.20
CA GLU A 407 26.66 2.06 1.08
C GLU A 407 28.14 2.33 1.34
N SER A 408 28.44 3.04 2.43
CA SER A 408 29.80 3.41 2.83
C SER A 408 29.86 3.73 4.31
N LEU A 409 31.08 3.79 4.87
CA LEU A 409 31.33 4.26 6.24
C LEU A 409 31.31 5.79 6.37
N THR A 410 30.66 6.49 5.43
CA THR A 410 30.47 7.94 5.49
C THR A 410 29.19 8.28 6.25
N GLN A 411 29.18 9.47 6.85
CA GLN A 411 28.06 9.97 7.64
C GLN A 411 26.72 9.86 6.90
N ASP A 412 25.74 9.25 7.57
CA ASP A 412 24.36 9.08 7.09
C ASP A 412 24.18 8.21 5.84
N HIS A 413 25.16 7.37 5.49
CA HIS A 413 25.10 6.45 4.32
C HIS A 413 24.96 4.97 4.70
N ASN A 414 24.88 4.64 5.99
CA ASN A 414 24.65 3.27 6.47
C ASN A 414 23.41 3.25 7.37
N LEU A 415 22.37 2.54 6.93
CA LEU A 415 21.14 2.34 7.69
C LEU A 415 21.21 0.98 8.39
N TYR A 416 20.91 0.95 9.67
CA TYR A 416 20.78 -0.30 10.41
C TYR A 416 19.51 -0.33 11.24
N LEU A 417 18.74 -1.40 11.06
CA LEU A 417 17.58 -1.78 11.84
C LEU A 417 17.94 -3.14 12.48
N ILE A 418 18.23 -3.13 13.77
CA ILE A 418 18.94 -4.23 14.43
C ILE A 418 18.34 -4.56 15.79
N LEU A 419 18.76 -5.68 16.34
CA LEU A 419 18.75 -5.94 17.78
C LEU A 419 20.16 -5.74 18.32
N SER A 420 20.28 -5.03 19.44
CA SER A 420 21.53 -4.83 20.17
C SER A 420 21.33 -5.36 21.58
N GLY A 421 21.85 -6.55 21.86
CA GLY A 421 21.43 -7.34 23.01
C GLY A 421 19.95 -7.70 22.89
N GLU A 422 19.14 -7.23 23.82
CA GLU A 422 17.70 -7.51 23.89
C GLU A 422 16.84 -6.38 23.31
N ASN A 423 17.42 -5.22 22.99
CA ASN A 423 16.68 -4.04 22.55
C ASN A 423 16.78 -3.85 21.03
N LEU A 424 15.70 -3.39 20.41
CA LEU A 424 15.68 -2.95 19.03
C LEU A 424 16.42 -1.61 18.92
N LYS A 425 17.11 -1.40 17.80
CA LYS A 425 17.73 -0.12 17.46
C LYS A 425 17.51 0.22 15.99
N MET A 426 17.26 1.49 15.72
CA MET A 426 17.44 2.05 14.39
C MET A 426 18.35 3.27 14.45
N GLY A 427 19.13 3.45 13.39
CA GLY A 427 19.99 4.61 13.29
C GLY A 427 20.72 4.70 11.95
N PHE A 428 21.26 5.87 11.72
CA PHE A 428 22.24 6.18 10.69
C PHE A 428 23.14 7.28 11.27
N TRP A 429 24.38 6.90 11.65
CA TRP A 429 25.45 7.74 12.23
C TRP A 429 25.20 8.37 13.62
N ASP A 430 25.56 7.66 14.69
CA ASP A 430 25.60 8.16 16.09
C ASP A 430 24.29 8.86 16.55
N ASP A 431 23.20 8.51 15.89
CA ASP A 431 21.90 9.17 15.99
C ASP A 431 20.81 8.12 16.17
N ASP A 432 21.10 7.20 17.08
CA ASP A 432 20.33 5.98 17.28
C ASP A 432 19.14 6.22 18.19
N VAL A 433 18.03 5.57 17.87
CA VAL A 433 16.95 5.33 18.82
C VAL A 433 16.97 3.86 19.23
N THR A 434 16.82 3.63 20.52
CA THR A 434 16.82 2.29 21.13
C THR A 434 15.48 2.06 21.81
N SER A 435 14.90 0.88 21.63
CA SER A 435 13.64 0.49 22.29
C SER A 435 13.76 0.51 23.81
N GLU A 436 12.69 0.92 24.47
CA GLU A 436 12.55 0.81 25.94
C GLU A 436 12.32 -0.65 26.33
N THR A 437 11.55 -1.39 25.52
CA THR A 437 11.26 -2.80 25.79
C THR A 437 12.42 -3.70 25.36
N ALA A 438 12.87 -4.55 26.28
CA ALA A 438 13.77 -5.66 26.03
C ALA A 438 12.97 -6.90 25.55
N LEU A 439 13.41 -7.51 24.46
CA LEU A 439 12.77 -8.69 23.87
C LEU A 439 13.24 -9.98 24.55
N LEU A 440 12.34 -10.95 24.60
CA LEU A 440 12.64 -12.30 25.07
C LEU A 440 12.92 -13.22 23.88
N ILE A 441 13.86 -14.15 24.04
CA ILE A 441 14.03 -15.23 23.08
C ILE A 441 12.79 -16.13 23.05
N ASN A 442 12.61 -16.86 21.96
CA ASN A 442 11.51 -17.80 21.73
C ASN A 442 10.11 -17.16 21.82
N THR A 443 10.03 -15.86 21.52
CA THR A 443 8.79 -15.10 21.48
C THR A 443 8.66 -14.44 20.11
N CYS A 444 7.47 -14.48 19.53
CA CYS A 444 7.20 -13.85 18.24
C CYS A 444 6.82 -12.38 18.46
N TYR A 445 7.42 -11.49 17.68
CA TYR A 445 7.16 -10.06 17.72
C TYR A 445 6.92 -9.52 16.32
N HIS A 446 5.93 -8.63 16.19
CA HIS A 446 5.89 -7.71 15.06
C HIS A 446 6.72 -6.48 15.40
N VAL A 447 7.65 -6.10 14.52
CA VAL A 447 8.48 -4.90 14.72
C VAL A 447 8.34 -4.00 13.50
N ALA A 448 8.23 -2.70 13.73
CA ALA A 448 8.24 -1.71 12.67
C ALA A 448 9.15 -0.54 13.02
N PHE A 449 9.91 -0.11 12.03
CA PHE A 449 10.83 1.03 12.10
C PHE A 449 10.34 2.09 11.12
N VAL A 450 9.93 3.24 11.65
CA VAL A 450 9.41 4.36 10.87
C VAL A 450 10.40 5.50 10.93
N TYR A 451 10.76 6.03 9.78
CA TYR A 451 11.49 7.29 9.65
C TYR A 451 10.64 8.28 8.86
N ASP A 452 10.31 9.41 9.48
CA ASP A 452 9.67 10.54 8.81
C ASP A 452 10.70 11.62 8.51
N ASN A 453 11.04 11.78 7.23
CA ASN A 453 12.02 12.76 6.78
C ASN A 453 11.53 14.21 6.95
N SER A 454 10.22 14.45 6.88
CA SER A 454 9.67 15.81 6.98
C SER A 454 9.83 16.40 8.38
N SER A 455 9.68 15.56 9.39
CA SER A 455 9.84 15.90 10.81
C SER A 455 11.18 15.44 11.39
N GLN A 456 11.98 14.72 10.61
CA GLN A 456 13.21 14.05 11.06
C GLN A 456 12.96 13.20 12.32
N THR A 457 11.92 12.37 12.29
CA THR A 457 11.52 11.55 13.44
C THR A 457 11.75 10.08 13.16
N GLN A 458 12.44 9.40 14.07
CA GLN A 458 12.64 7.96 14.11
C GLN A 458 11.69 7.36 15.16
N ILE A 459 10.97 6.29 14.81
CA ILE A 459 10.00 5.64 15.69
C ILE A 459 10.16 4.13 15.59
N ILE A 460 10.22 3.46 16.75
CA ILE A 460 10.17 2.01 16.84
C ILE A 460 8.82 1.60 17.40
N TYR A 461 8.14 0.70 16.70
CA TYR A 461 6.91 0.06 17.14
C TYR A 461 7.17 -1.41 17.46
N LEU A 462 6.55 -1.87 18.55
CA LEU A 462 6.54 -3.27 18.96
C LEU A 462 5.09 -3.75 19.07
N ASN A 463 4.76 -4.83 18.38
CA ASN A 463 3.42 -5.43 18.34
C ASN A 463 2.30 -4.41 18.01
N GLY A 464 2.59 -3.47 17.10
CA GLY A 464 1.62 -2.48 16.65
C GLY A 464 1.56 -1.21 17.51
N VAL A 465 2.27 -1.16 18.63
CA VAL A 465 2.26 -0.03 19.57
C VAL A 465 3.61 0.66 19.55
N GLN A 466 3.61 1.99 19.59
CA GLN A 466 4.84 2.76 19.65
C GLN A 466 5.58 2.44 20.96
N ASP A 467 6.82 1.99 20.84
CA ASP A 467 7.70 1.71 21.97
C ASP A 467 8.58 2.92 22.30
N THR A 468 9.16 3.56 21.27
CA THR A 468 10.00 4.74 21.46
C THR A 468 10.00 5.64 20.22
N ASN A 469 10.33 6.91 20.40
CA ASN A 469 10.62 7.84 19.30
C ASN A 469 11.75 8.79 19.67
N ARG A 470 12.38 9.36 18.65
CA ARG A 470 13.43 10.36 18.79
C ARG A 470 13.51 11.21 17.52
N SER A 471 13.90 12.48 17.65
CA SER A 471 14.28 13.30 16.50
C SER A 471 15.71 12.99 16.06
N SER A 472 15.90 12.73 14.77
CA SER A 472 17.23 12.58 14.19
C SER A 472 17.93 13.94 14.08
N ALA A 473 19.26 13.93 14.15
CA ALA A 473 20.12 15.10 13.98
C ALA A 473 20.18 15.58 12.52
N GLY A 474 19.83 14.71 11.57
CA GLY A 474 19.80 15.00 10.15
C GLY A 474 19.04 13.94 9.34
N PRO A 475 18.95 14.10 8.02
CA PRO A 475 18.29 13.13 7.15
C PRO A 475 19.21 11.97 6.78
N TYR A 476 18.61 10.80 6.51
CA TYR A 476 19.35 9.71 5.88
C TYR A 476 19.72 10.06 4.44
N LEU A 477 20.98 9.80 4.06
CA LEU A 477 21.58 10.17 2.78
C LEU A 477 21.99 8.96 1.91
N GLY A 478 21.68 7.74 2.35
CA GLY A 478 21.94 6.53 1.56
C GLY A 478 21.13 6.49 0.27
N ALA A 479 21.83 6.28 -0.85
CA ALA A 479 21.31 6.29 -2.20
C ALA A 479 21.51 4.97 -2.94
N SER A 480 22.61 4.27 -2.67
CA SER A 480 23.09 3.18 -3.54
C SER A 480 23.72 2.00 -2.80
N GLY A 481 23.43 1.84 -1.50
CA GLY A 481 23.89 0.71 -0.71
C GLY A 481 23.15 -0.60 -0.96
N ALA A 482 23.83 -1.73 -0.78
CA ALA A 482 23.20 -3.05 -0.81
C ALA A 482 22.29 -3.21 0.41
N ILE A 483 21.08 -3.74 0.18
CA ILE A 483 20.14 -4.05 1.26
C ILE A 483 20.41 -5.47 1.76
N HIS A 484 20.34 -5.66 3.07
CA HIS A 484 20.36 -6.98 3.69
C HIS A 484 19.14 -7.21 4.55
N ILE A 485 18.61 -8.43 4.50
CA ILE A 485 17.62 -8.94 5.47
C ILE A 485 18.32 -10.00 6.31
N GLY A 486 18.30 -9.83 7.63
CA GLY A 486 18.97 -10.73 8.56
C GLY A 486 20.47 -10.47 8.75
N ASN A 487 20.99 -9.35 8.26
CA ASN A 487 22.38 -8.94 8.47
C ASN A 487 22.51 -7.42 8.59
N TYR A 488 23.50 -7.01 9.38
CA TYR A 488 24.04 -5.66 9.41
C TYR A 488 25.54 -5.76 9.15
N TYR A 489 26.07 -4.87 8.29
CA TYR A 489 27.47 -4.88 7.90
C TYR A 489 28.15 -3.56 8.23
N ASP A 490 29.25 -3.63 8.96
CA ASP A 490 30.09 -2.49 9.36
C ASP A 490 31.58 -2.70 9.04
N GLY A 491 31.88 -3.70 8.21
CA GLY A 491 33.20 -4.30 8.07
C GLY A 491 33.23 -5.74 8.60
N SER A 492 32.28 -6.10 9.46
CA SER A 492 31.99 -7.47 9.89
C SER A 492 30.51 -7.80 9.73
N ASN A 493 30.17 -9.10 9.63
CA ASN A 493 28.78 -9.54 9.54
C ASN A 493 28.18 -9.69 10.94
N HIS A 494 27.03 -9.06 11.14
CA HIS A 494 26.20 -9.15 12.34
C HIS A 494 24.87 -9.80 11.96
N THR A 495 24.86 -11.11 11.83
CA THR A 495 23.71 -11.88 11.33
C THR A 495 22.73 -12.22 12.43
N PHE A 496 21.43 -12.20 12.11
CA PHE A 496 20.37 -12.56 13.03
C PHE A 496 20.35 -14.05 13.35
N ASP A 497 20.04 -14.39 14.61
CA ASP A 497 19.79 -15.76 15.06
C ASP A 497 18.31 -15.89 15.47
N GLY A 498 17.51 -16.39 14.54
CA GLY A 498 16.07 -16.28 14.67
C GLY A 498 15.33 -16.67 13.40
N ALA A 499 14.01 -16.60 13.44
CA ALA A 499 13.21 -16.60 12.22
C ALA A 499 12.75 -15.18 11.88
N ILE A 500 12.76 -14.82 10.60
CA ILE A 500 12.21 -13.59 10.05
C ILE A 500 11.10 -13.98 9.07
N ASP A 501 10.02 -13.20 9.07
CA ASP A 501 8.87 -13.41 8.21
C ASP A 501 8.24 -12.09 7.76
N GLU A 502 7.52 -12.11 6.63
CA GLU A 502 6.65 -11.01 6.18
C GLU A 502 7.34 -9.62 6.12
N VAL A 503 8.58 -9.57 5.62
CA VAL A 503 9.36 -8.31 5.56
C VAL A 503 8.76 -7.37 4.53
N THR A 504 8.38 -6.17 4.96
CA THR A 504 7.70 -5.19 4.13
C THR A 504 8.42 -3.85 4.19
N LEU A 505 8.60 -3.22 3.03
CA LEU A 505 9.17 -1.89 2.88
C LEU A 505 8.14 -0.94 2.27
N TYR A 506 7.93 0.20 2.94
CA TYR A 506 7.16 1.32 2.45
C TYR A 506 8.05 2.54 2.26
N MET A 507 7.79 3.34 1.22
CA MET A 507 8.51 4.59 0.93
C MET A 507 7.75 5.82 1.47
N ASN A 508 7.06 5.64 2.58
CA ASN A 508 6.42 6.68 3.37
C ASN A 508 6.52 6.35 4.88
N ALA A 509 6.29 7.36 5.72
CA ALA A 509 6.10 7.14 7.15
C ALA A 509 4.67 6.65 7.39
N ARG A 510 4.51 5.39 7.77
CA ARG A 510 3.21 4.76 8.03
C ARG A 510 2.61 5.30 9.33
N SER A 511 1.29 5.42 9.37
CA SER A 511 0.60 5.91 10.57
C SER A 511 0.58 4.86 11.68
N ALA A 512 0.49 5.28 12.94
CA ALA A 512 0.37 4.35 14.06
C ALA A 512 -0.84 3.39 13.93
N SER A 513 -1.93 3.84 13.30
CA SER A 513 -3.10 2.99 13.04
C SER A 513 -2.83 1.91 11.99
N ASP A 514 -2.02 2.22 10.97
CA ASP A 514 -1.65 1.26 9.94
C ASP A 514 -0.74 0.19 10.54
N ILE A 515 0.31 0.60 11.26
CA ILE A 515 1.23 -0.32 11.97
C ILE A 515 0.46 -1.23 12.94
N LEU A 516 -0.51 -0.66 13.68
CA LEU A 516 -1.35 -1.43 14.59
C LEU A 516 -2.24 -2.42 13.85
N SER A 517 -2.78 -2.05 12.69
CA SER A 517 -3.58 -2.94 11.85
C SER A 517 -2.73 -4.09 11.33
N ASP A 518 -1.55 -3.81 10.77
CA ASP A 518 -0.63 -4.79 10.21
C ASP A 518 -0.18 -5.81 11.27
N ALA A 519 0.08 -5.34 12.50
CA ALA A 519 0.49 -6.19 13.61
C ALA A 519 -0.63 -7.06 14.21
N THR A 520 -1.91 -6.68 14.04
CA THR A 520 -3.01 -7.27 14.82
C THR A 520 -4.19 -7.79 14.01
N LEU A 521 -4.31 -7.45 12.73
CA LEU A 521 -5.30 -8.04 11.84
C LEU A 521 -4.89 -9.48 11.54
N SER A 522 -5.59 -10.44 12.14
CA SER A 522 -5.30 -11.86 11.95
C SER A 522 -5.77 -12.38 10.60
N THR A 523 -6.90 -11.89 10.08
CA THR A 523 -7.38 -12.21 8.73
C THR A 523 -8.50 -11.25 8.33
N TRP A 524 -8.64 -11.00 7.04
CA TRP A 524 -9.75 -10.27 6.45
C TRP A 524 -10.25 -10.97 5.19
N HIS A 525 -11.50 -11.41 5.19
CA HIS A 525 -12.15 -11.96 4.02
C HIS A 525 -13.21 -10.98 3.52
N SER A 526 -12.85 -10.22 2.48
CA SER A 526 -13.78 -9.35 1.75
C SER A 526 -14.69 -10.13 0.82
N PHE A 527 -14.26 -11.29 0.32
CA PHE A 527 -14.94 -12.11 -0.69
C PHE A 527 -15.08 -11.47 -2.08
N ASP A 528 -14.75 -10.18 -2.25
CA ASP A 528 -14.71 -9.43 -3.52
C ASP A 528 -13.88 -10.08 -4.61
N CYS A 529 -12.90 -10.88 -4.18
CA CYS A 529 -11.86 -11.40 -5.02
C CYS A 529 -11.80 -12.92 -5.09
N GLY A 530 -12.88 -13.56 -4.64
CA GLY A 530 -13.04 -15.00 -4.62
C GLY A 530 -13.15 -15.53 -3.20
N ILE A 531 -13.70 -16.75 -3.10
CA ILE A 531 -14.15 -17.30 -1.82
C ILE A 531 -13.00 -17.69 -0.89
N SER A 532 -11.82 -18.04 -1.40
CA SER A 532 -10.72 -18.59 -0.59
C SER A 532 -9.61 -17.59 -0.25
N TYR A 533 -9.76 -16.32 -0.63
CA TYR A 533 -8.70 -15.33 -0.50
C TYR A 533 -8.82 -14.56 0.82
N ASP A 534 -7.69 -14.46 1.53
CA ASP A 534 -7.48 -13.50 2.60
C ASP A 534 -7.02 -12.18 1.97
N SER A 535 -7.78 -11.12 2.17
CA SER A 535 -7.47 -9.74 1.84
C SER A 535 -6.59 -9.08 2.91
N GLY A 536 -6.36 -9.73 4.04
CA GLY A 536 -5.48 -9.29 5.12
C GLY A 536 -4.04 -9.82 5.00
N PRO A 537 -3.19 -9.55 6.01
CA PRO A 537 -1.75 -9.83 5.98
C PRO A 537 -1.38 -11.30 5.88
N ASN A 538 -2.27 -12.16 6.33
CA ASN A 538 -1.87 -13.45 6.85
C ASN A 538 -2.16 -14.61 5.91
N ARG A 539 -2.71 -14.33 4.72
CA ARG A 539 -2.92 -15.30 3.63
C ARG A 539 -3.69 -16.55 4.07
N ILE A 540 -4.52 -16.43 5.11
CA ILE A 540 -5.26 -17.56 5.68
C ILE A 540 -6.36 -17.96 4.70
N LYS A 541 -6.15 -19.08 4.00
CA LYS A 541 -7.12 -19.53 2.99
C LYS A 541 -8.34 -20.12 3.65
N GLY A 542 -9.52 -19.69 3.19
CA GLY A 542 -10.77 -20.28 3.64
C GLY A 542 -11.31 -21.38 2.76
N THR A 543 -11.96 -22.33 3.43
CA THR A 543 -12.64 -23.48 2.84
C THR A 543 -14.13 -23.24 2.88
N ALA A 544 -14.74 -23.15 1.69
CA ALA A 544 -16.17 -23.01 1.53
C ALA A 544 -16.86 -24.35 1.25
N TYR A 545 -18.03 -24.55 1.84
CA TYR A 545 -18.89 -25.68 1.57
C TYR A 545 -20.34 -25.22 1.49
N ASN A 546 -21.01 -25.50 0.37
CA ASN A 546 -22.39 -25.07 0.09
C ASN A 546 -22.65 -23.57 0.32
N VAL A 547 -21.65 -22.73 0.08
CA VAL A 547 -21.78 -21.26 0.02
C VAL A 547 -21.42 -20.79 -1.39
N ILE A 548 -22.03 -19.69 -1.81
CA ILE A 548 -21.76 -19.08 -3.12
C ILE A 548 -21.53 -17.58 -2.96
N LEU A 549 -20.74 -16.99 -3.86
CA LEU A 549 -20.61 -15.54 -3.92
C LEU A 549 -21.95 -14.91 -4.30
N ALA A 550 -22.31 -13.84 -3.61
CA ALA A 550 -23.49 -13.03 -3.84
C ALA A 550 -23.14 -11.55 -3.67
N SER A 551 -24.09 -10.65 -3.88
CA SER A 551 -23.88 -9.22 -3.57
C SER A 551 -23.68 -9.03 -2.07
N GLY A 552 -22.55 -8.43 -1.71
CA GLY A 552 -22.18 -8.07 -0.34
C GLY A 552 -22.76 -6.72 0.07
N ARG A 553 -22.44 -6.31 1.31
CA ARG A 553 -22.57 -4.92 1.75
C ARG A 553 -21.57 -4.03 1.02
N VAL A 554 -20.35 -4.53 0.82
CA VAL A 554 -19.29 -3.97 -0.02
C VAL A 554 -18.99 -5.05 -1.06
N GLY A 555 -19.07 -4.69 -2.35
CA GLY A 555 -18.84 -5.63 -3.46
C GLY A 555 -19.57 -6.99 -3.35
N GLN A 556 -18.84 -8.08 -3.09
CA GLN A 556 -19.32 -9.46 -3.00
C GLN A 556 -19.27 -9.97 -1.56
N GLY A 557 -20.27 -10.77 -1.16
CA GLY A 557 -20.28 -11.51 0.10
C GLY A 557 -20.58 -12.99 -0.12
N LEU A 558 -20.72 -13.74 0.97
CA LEU A 558 -21.10 -15.15 0.95
C LEU A 558 -22.57 -15.36 1.27
N SER A 559 -23.25 -16.16 0.45
CA SER A 559 -24.62 -16.59 0.64
C SER A 559 -24.69 -17.97 1.30
N TYR A 560 -25.47 -18.07 2.38
CA TYR A 560 -25.74 -19.27 3.18
C TYR A 560 -27.20 -19.67 3.02
N THR A 561 -27.46 -20.68 2.19
CA THR A 561 -28.83 -21.07 1.79
C THR A 561 -29.24 -22.47 2.24
N SER A 562 -28.32 -23.26 2.79
CA SER A 562 -28.62 -24.62 3.24
C SER A 562 -28.16 -24.83 4.68
N SER A 563 -28.77 -25.82 5.35
CA SER A 563 -28.39 -26.21 6.70
C SER A 563 -26.97 -26.77 6.78
N SER A 564 -26.28 -27.00 5.67
CA SER A 564 -24.87 -27.45 5.64
C SER A 564 -23.91 -26.38 5.14
N SER A 565 -24.38 -25.17 4.82
CA SER A 565 -23.55 -24.06 4.36
C SER A 565 -22.57 -23.61 5.45
N TYR A 566 -21.26 -23.66 5.16
CA TYR A 566 -20.23 -23.08 6.03
C TYR A 566 -19.04 -22.53 5.25
N TYR A 567 -18.33 -21.61 5.91
CA TYR A 567 -17.01 -21.13 5.50
C TYR A 567 -16.06 -21.27 6.67
N GLN A 568 -14.91 -21.92 6.48
CA GLN A 568 -14.02 -22.29 7.56
C GLN A 568 -12.60 -21.77 7.34
N LEU A 569 -12.03 -21.25 8.42
CA LEU A 569 -10.68 -20.70 8.52
C LEU A 569 -9.93 -21.45 9.63
N TYR A 570 -8.69 -21.84 9.36
CA TYR A 570 -7.83 -22.56 10.30
C TYR A 570 -6.50 -21.84 10.46
N GLY A 571 -5.93 -21.86 11.66
CA GLY A 571 -4.58 -21.33 11.89
C GLY A 571 -4.50 -20.20 12.91
N PHE A 572 -5.37 -20.17 13.94
CA PHE A 572 -5.42 -19.07 14.90
C PHE A 572 -4.86 -19.46 16.28
N PRO A 573 -3.53 -19.39 16.51
CA PRO A 573 -2.92 -19.72 17.81
C PRO A 573 -3.25 -18.68 18.90
N LEU A 574 -3.32 -17.40 18.55
CA LEU A 574 -3.62 -16.32 19.49
C LEU A 574 -5.05 -16.41 20.03
N LEU A 575 -6.01 -16.79 19.18
CA LEU A 575 -7.37 -17.10 19.61
C LEU A 575 -7.45 -18.34 20.51
N GLY A 576 -6.45 -19.23 20.42
CA GLY A 576 -6.27 -20.40 21.27
C GLY A 576 -5.51 -20.13 22.58
N THR A 577 -5.06 -18.89 22.79
CA THR A 577 -4.27 -18.50 23.97
C THR A 577 -5.19 -17.84 25.01
N SER A 578 -5.18 -18.38 26.23
CA SER A 578 -6.02 -17.85 27.30
C SER A 578 -5.69 -16.40 27.61
N ASN A 579 -6.72 -15.59 27.91
CA ASN A 579 -6.63 -14.16 28.19
C ASN A 579 -6.08 -13.27 27.08
N HIS A 580 -5.74 -13.83 25.91
CA HIS A 580 -5.33 -13.02 24.78
C HIS A 580 -6.54 -12.23 24.25
N PRO A 581 -6.43 -10.89 24.10
CA PRO A 581 -7.50 -10.08 23.54
C PRO A 581 -7.81 -10.47 22.09
N TYR A 582 -9.07 -10.34 21.68
CA TYR A 582 -9.47 -10.61 20.31
C TYR A 582 -10.66 -9.75 19.91
N SER A 583 -10.86 -9.59 18.60
CA SER A 583 -12.08 -8.98 18.07
C SER A 583 -12.51 -9.63 16.78
N ILE A 584 -13.82 -9.79 16.60
CA ILE A 584 -14.43 -10.28 15.38
C ILE A 584 -15.40 -9.22 14.88
N SER A 585 -15.33 -8.89 13.60
CA SER A 585 -16.18 -7.91 12.94
C SER A 585 -16.65 -8.47 11.61
N LEU A 586 -17.94 -8.29 11.29
CA LEU A 586 -18.50 -8.67 9.99
C LEU A 586 -19.83 -7.95 9.73
N TRP A 587 -20.22 -7.93 8.47
CA TRP A 587 -21.55 -7.54 8.05
C TRP A 587 -22.45 -8.77 7.93
N ILE A 588 -23.67 -8.65 8.45
CA ILE A 588 -24.67 -9.73 8.47
C ILE A 588 -25.95 -9.21 7.83
N GLN A 589 -26.47 -9.95 6.86
CA GLN A 589 -27.85 -9.81 6.37
C GLN A 589 -28.57 -11.14 6.50
N ARG A 590 -29.41 -11.29 7.51
CA ARG A 590 -30.17 -12.52 7.74
C ARG A 590 -31.44 -12.59 6.90
N THR A 591 -31.82 -13.78 6.44
CA THR A 591 -33.06 -14.00 5.65
C THR A 591 -34.19 -14.64 6.45
N SER A 592 -33.91 -15.12 7.66
CA SER A 592 -34.92 -15.67 8.58
C SER A 592 -34.71 -15.15 10.00
N THR A 593 -35.79 -15.07 10.80
CA THR A 593 -35.77 -14.61 12.21
C THR A 593 -35.42 -15.72 13.21
N GLY A 594 -35.18 -16.95 12.75
CA GLY A 594 -34.84 -18.10 13.59
C GLY A 594 -33.47 -18.02 14.27
N ALA A 595 -33.24 -18.88 15.26
CA ALA A 595 -31.93 -19.06 15.88
C ALA A 595 -30.85 -19.53 14.90
N GLY A 596 -29.58 -19.29 15.25
CA GLY A 596 -28.47 -19.89 14.52
C GLY A 596 -27.11 -19.35 14.95
N THR A 597 -26.09 -20.22 14.89
CA THR A 597 -24.69 -19.80 15.04
C THR A 597 -24.24 -19.05 13.79
N VAL A 598 -23.59 -17.90 13.97
CA VAL A 598 -22.93 -17.16 12.89
C VAL A 598 -21.44 -17.42 12.93
N VAL A 599 -20.81 -17.29 14.10
CA VAL A 599 -19.37 -17.53 14.30
C VAL A 599 -19.18 -18.60 15.35
N TYR A 600 -18.51 -19.68 14.95
CA TYR A 600 -18.16 -20.82 15.79
C TYR A 600 -16.65 -20.98 15.87
N VAL A 601 -16.13 -21.30 17.05
CA VAL A 601 -14.70 -21.54 17.26
C VAL A 601 -14.51 -22.94 17.81
N SER A 602 -13.56 -23.69 17.26
CA SER A 602 -13.19 -25.02 17.74
C SER A 602 -11.69 -25.30 17.61
N SER A 603 -11.16 -26.18 18.46
CA SER A 603 -9.76 -26.64 18.38
C SER A 603 -9.54 -27.70 17.29
N GLN A 604 -10.59 -28.11 16.59
CA GLN A 604 -10.55 -29.10 15.51
C GLN A 604 -11.40 -28.63 14.33
N THR A 605 -10.95 -28.92 13.10
CA THR A 605 -11.66 -28.56 11.86
C THR A 605 -13.01 -29.26 11.69
N GLY A 606 -13.18 -30.44 12.29
CA GLY A 606 -14.46 -31.15 12.35
C GLY A 606 -15.47 -30.60 13.38
N GLY A 607 -15.23 -29.41 13.93
CA GLY A 607 -16.12 -28.74 14.88
C GLY A 607 -16.13 -29.31 16.30
N GLY A 608 -15.16 -30.16 16.64
CA GLY A 608 -15.04 -30.84 17.94
C GLY A 608 -13.91 -30.30 18.83
N GLY A 609 -13.58 -31.05 19.88
CA GLY A 609 -12.55 -30.67 20.86
C GLY A 609 -13.01 -29.57 21.83
N TRP A 610 -12.16 -28.59 22.10
CA TRP A 610 -12.58 -27.36 22.77
C TRP A 610 -13.37 -26.52 21.76
N CYS A 611 -14.56 -26.06 22.12
CA CYS A 611 -15.45 -25.38 21.19
C CYS A 611 -16.44 -24.43 21.87
N ILE A 612 -16.96 -23.46 21.11
CA ILE A 612 -17.87 -22.41 21.57
C ILE A 612 -18.51 -21.65 20.41
N ASP A 613 -19.77 -21.26 20.59
CA ASP A 613 -20.47 -20.29 19.74
C ASP A 613 -20.07 -18.87 20.16
N PHE A 614 -19.25 -18.17 19.36
CA PHE A 614 -18.80 -16.81 19.66
C PHE A 614 -19.85 -15.75 19.32
N MET A 615 -20.63 -16.00 18.27
CA MET A 615 -21.66 -15.08 17.82
C MET A 615 -22.81 -15.83 17.16
N GLY A 616 -24.04 -15.40 17.43
CA GLY A 616 -25.21 -15.99 16.81
C GLY A 616 -26.52 -15.41 17.34
N PHE A 617 -27.61 -16.07 17.02
CA PHE A 617 -28.96 -15.63 17.37
C PHE A 617 -29.59 -16.54 18.43
N SER A 618 -30.24 -15.92 19.42
CA SER A 618 -31.15 -16.61 20.33
C SER A 618 -32.35 -17.19 19.58
N SER A 619 -33.16 -18.01 20.26
CA SER A 619 -34.47 -18.46 19.76
C SER A 619 -35.46 -17.32 19.49
N SER A 620 -35.31 -16.18 20.19
CA SER A 620 -36.07 -14.95 19.96
C SER A 620 -35.51 -14.07 18.84
N GLY A 621 -34.38 -14.45 18.24
CA GLY A 621 -33.73 -13.72 17.14
C GLY A 621 -32.83 -12.57 17.59
N GLN A 622 -32.53 -12.44 18.88
CA GLN A 622 -31.59 -11.46 19.42
C GLN A 622 -30.16 -11.86 19.05
N ILE A 623 -29.35 -10.91 18.58
CA ILE A 623 -27.93 -11.13 18.35
C ILE A 623 -27.21 -11.29 19.71
N ILE A 624 -26.32 -12.27 19.81
CA ILE A 624 -25.53 -12.56 21.01
C ILE A 624 -24.06 -12.60 20.62
N GLY A 625 -23.22 -11.92 21.39
CA GLY A 625 -21.77 -12.14 21.42
C GLY A 625 -21.38 -12.86 22.71
N ALA A 626 -20.53 -13.87 22.63
CA ALA A 626 -20.21 -14.72 23.76
C ALA A 626 -18.71 -15.04 23.88
N SER A 627 -18.27 -15.32 25.11
CA SER A 627 -16.95 -15.88 25.44
C SER A 627 -17.08 -16.89 26.57
N TYR A 628 -15.94 -17.44 27.00
CA TYR A 628 -15.88 -18.50 28.00
C TYR A 628 -14.75 -18.25 29.00
N ASP A 629 -15.12 -18.23 30.27
CA ASP A 629 -14.22 -18.03 31.41
C ASP A 629 -14.15 -19.26 32.34
N GLY A 630 -14.69 -20.40 31.89
CA GLY A 630 -15.06 -21.56 32.73
C GLY A 630 -16.56 -21.84 32.68
N VAL A 631 -17.35 -20.80 32.41
CA VAL A 631 -18.77 -20.85 32.05
C VAL A 631 -19.01 -19.87 30.90
N ILE A 632 -20.15 -19.98 30.21
CA ILE A 632 -20.47 -19.08 29.10
C ILE A 632 -20.83 -17.68 29.61
N ARG A 633 -20.34 -16.66 28.92
CA ARG A 633 -20.56 -15.24 29.21
C ARG A 633 -21.09 -14.56 27.97
N ASP A 634 -22.30 -14.03 28.06
CA ASP A 634 -23.00 -13.45 26.93
C ASP A 634 -23.24 -11.96 27.09
N VAL A 635 -23.20 -11.26 25.98
CA VAL A 635 -23.84 -9.96 25.81
C VAL A 635 -24.97 -10.14 24.81
N VAL A 636 -26.20 -9.89 25.26
CA VAL A 636 -27.41 -10.01 24.44
C VAL A 636 -27.76 -8.64 23.85
N GLY A 637 -27.91 -8.59 22.54
CA GLY A 637 -28.27 -7.39 21.79
C GLY A 637 -29.71 -7.38 21.28
N PRO A 638 -30.01 -6.44 20.35
CA PRO A 638 -31.34 -6.30 19.78
C PRO A 638 -31.71 -7.44 18.83
N ILE A 639 -32.99 -7.54 18.49
CA ILE A 639 -33.44 -8.37 17.37
C ILE A 639 -33.06 -7.67 16.07
N LEU A 640 -32.31 -8.36 15.21
CA LEU A 640 -31.94 -7.81 13.90
C LEU A 640 -33.06 -8.06 12.89
N SER A 641 -33.43 -7.03 12.12
CA SER A 641 -34.37 -7.15 11.01
C SER A 641 -33.83 -8.06 9.90
N THR A 642 -34.73 -8.74 9.20
CA THR A 642 -34.36 -9.55 8.02
C THR A 642 -34.12 -8.67 6.80
N ASN A 643 -33.26 -9.13 5.89
CA ASN A 643 -32.93 -8.50 4.61
C ASN A 643 -32.36 -7.07 4.73
N VAL A 644 -31.77 -6.75 5.89
CA VAL A 644 -31.04 -5.50 6.12
C VAL A 644 -29.61 -5.86 6.51
N TRP A 645 -28.65 -5.17 5.91
CA TRP A 645 -27.24 -5.28 6.32
C TRP A 645 -27.03 -4.59 7.65
N VAL A 646 -26.50 -5.34 8.61
CA VAL A 646 -26.15 -4.85 9.95
C VAL A 646 -24.69 -5.21 10.22
N HIS A 647 -23.91 -4.23 10.63
CA HIS A 647 -22.55 -4.47 11.10
C HIS A 647 -22.61 -4.97 12.55
N VAL A 648 -21.90 -6.06 12.84
CA VAL A 648 -21.81 -6.63 14.17
C VAL A 648 -20.35 -6.89 14.51
N ALA A 649 -19.95 -6.50 15.71
CA ALA A 649 -18.63 -6.84 16.23
C ALA A 649 -18.69 -7.34 17.67
N THR A 650 -17.88 -8.34 17.97
CA THR A 650 -17.61 -8.80 19.33
C THR A 650 -16.14 -8.54 19.65
N THR A 651 -15.86 -7.84 20.75
CA THR A 651 -14.48 -7.58 21.21
C THR A 651 -14.28 -8.21 22.58
N PHE A 652 -13.04 -8.56 22.91
CA PHE A 652 -12.67 -9.11 24.21
C PHE A 652 -11.33 -8.58 24.70
N SER A 653 -11.27 -8.20 25.97
CA SER A 653 -10.04 -8.14 26.78
C SER A 653 -10.35 -8.53 28.22
N THR A 654 -9.32 -8.84 29.00
CA THR A 654 -9.51 -9.15 30.43
C THR A 654 -10.04 -7.97 31.24
N THR A 655 -9.82 -6.74 30.78
CA THR A 655 -10.31 -5.52 31.44
C THR A 655 -11.78 -5.27 31.16
N ASN A 656 -12.20 -5.42 29.89
CA ASN A 656 -13.56 -5.06 29.47
C ASN A 656 -14.50 -6.26 29.32
N GLY A 657 -13.96 -7.48 29.44
CA GLY A 657 -14.64 -8.70 29.07
C GLY A 657 -15.12 -8.69 27.64
N VAL A 658 -16.21 -9.41 27.37
CA VAL A 658 -16.84 -9.42 26.05
C VAL A 658 -17.64 -8.15 25.89
N ARG A 659 -17.52 -7.49 24.75
CA ARG A 659 -18.37 -6.39 24.31
C ARG A 659 -19.03 -6.72 22.99
N LEU A 660 -20.29 -6.32 22.85
CA LEU A 660 -21.05 -6.46 21.61
C LEU A 660 -21.35 -5.08 21.05
N TYR A 661 -21.08 -4.89 19.77
CA TYR A 661 -21.39 -3.68 19.02
C TYR A 661 -22.32 -4.01 17.85
N VAL A 662 -23.23 -3.08 17.56
CA VAL A 662 -24.12 -3.15 16.40
C VAL A 662 -24.10 -1.79 15.71
N ASN A 663 -23.79 -1.77 14.41
CA ASN A 663 -23.64 -0.56 13.58
C ASN A 663 -22.72 0.48 14.25
N GLY A 664 -21.55 0.04 14.73
CA GLY A 664 -20.58 0.90 15.40
C GLY A 664 -20.91 1.25 16.86
N SER A 665 -22.15 1.03 17.30
CA SER A 665 -22.60 1.41 18.65
C SER A 665 -22.42 0.27 19.66
N LEU A 666 -21.85 0.58 20.84
CA LEU A 666 -21.72 -0.39 21.93
C LEU A 666 -23.10 -0.73 22.50
N ILE A 667 -23.43 -2.02 22.52
CA ILE A 667 -24.70 -2.54 23.05
C ILE A 667 -24.56 -2.94 24.51
N GLY A 668 -23.44 -3.57 24.88
CA GLY A 668 -23.21 -4.02 26.24
C GLY A 668 -21.85 -4.67 26.45
N SER A 669 -21.55 -4.98 27.70
CA SER A 669 -20.31 -5.60 28.15
C SER A 669 -20.59 -6.55 29.32
N THR A 670 -19.78 -7.60 29.46
CA THR A 670 -19.81 -8.49 30.63
C THR A 670 -19.05 -7.91 31.83
N GLY A 671 -18.26 -6.86 31.63
CA GLY A 671 -17.21 -6.44 32.57
C GLY A 671 -16.04 -7.45 32.59
N ALA A 672 -15.00 -7.15 33.38
CA ALA A 672 -13.78 -7.94 33.46
C ALA A 672 -14.05 -9.43 33.73
N ILE A 673 -13.56 -10.29 32.83
CA ILE A 673 -13.57 -11.76 32.94
C ILE A 673 -12.25 -12.31 32.39
N ILE A 674 -11.97 -13.58 32.67
CA ILE A 674 -10.90 -14.31 31.98
C ILE A 674 -11.40 -14.94 30.69
N TYR A 675 -10.50 -15.26 29.76
CA TYR A 675 -10.80 -16.10 28.60
C TYR A 675 -10.06 -17.42 28.72
N ALA A 676 -10.81 -18.51 28.91
CA ALA A 676 -10.30 -19.86 29.05
C ALA A 676 -10.27 -20.56 27.68
N ALA A 677 -9.20 -20.35 26.93
CA ALA A 677 -9.04 -20.83 25.56
C ALA A 677 -8.71 -22.34 25.49
N SER A 678 -8.47 -22.84 24.27
CA SER A 678 -8.16 -24.25 23.99
C SER A 678 -6.72 -24.65 24.33
N GLY A 679 -5.78 -23.71 24.37
CA GLY A 679 -4.34 -23.98 24.47
C GLY A 679 -3.71 -24.52 23.19
N THR A 680 -4.45 -24.54 22.08
CA THR A 680 -3.99 -25.07 20.77
C THR A 680 -4.43 -24.14 19.65
N LEU A 681 -4.01 -24.41 18.40
CA LEU A 681 -4.54 -23.69 17.25
C LEU A 681 -6.06 -23.85 17.16
N ASN A 682 -6.75 -22.75 16.90
CA ASN A 682 -8.20 -22.74 16.72
C ASN A 682 -8.59 -22.60 15.24
N THR A 683 -9.79 -23.08 14.97
CA THR A 683 -10.54 -22.99 13.71
C THR A 683 -11.72 -22.05 13.95
N VAL A 684 -11.97 -21.13 13.02
CA VAL A 684 -13.18 -20.30 12.97
C VAL A 684 -14.07 -20.81 11.85
N THR A 685 -15.34 -21.09 12.15
CA THR A 685 -16.33 -21.52 11.18
C THR A 685 -17.50 -20.54 11.16
N LEU A 686 -17.79 -20.00 9.98
CA LEU A 686 -18.94 -19.15 9.72
C LEU A 686 -20.10 -19.97 9.18
N GLY A 687 -21.30 -19.83 9.73
CA GLY A 687 -22.48 -20.60 9.32
C GLY A 687 -22.63 -21.92 10.10
N ASN A 688 -22.70 -23.06 9.40
CA ASN A 688 -22.86 -24.35 10.07
C ASN A 688 -21.65 -24.65 10.97
N PRO A 689 -21.83 -24.84 12.29
CA PRO A 689 -20.75 -25.02 13.26
C PRO A 689 -20.09 -26.40 13.25
N LEU A 690 -20.53 -27.35 12.42
CA LEU A 690 -20.01 -28.73 12.33
C LEU A 690 -19.96 -29.46 13.69
N ARG A 691 -20.88 -29.13 14.61
CA ARG A 691 -20.79 -29.54 16.02
C ARG A 691 -20.61 -31.05 16.18
N THR A 692 -19.47 -31.43 16.77
CA THR A 692 -19.20 -32.79 17.24
C THR A 692 -18.90 -32.74 18.75
N GLY A 693 -19.93 -32.90 19.59
CA GLY A 693 -19.76 -32.98 21.05
C GLY A 693 -19.74 -31.63 21.81
N CYS A 694 -20.09 -30.51 21.18
CA CYS A 694 -20.08 -29.21 21.84
C CYS A 694 -21.30 -28.95 22.75
N VAL A 695 -21.07 -28.86 24.07
CA VAL A 695 -22.12 -28.74 25.11
C VAL A 695 -22.30 -27.34 25.71
N LYS A 696 -21.48 -26.35 25.34
CA LYS A 696 -21.52 -25.00 25.95
C LYS A 696 -22.45 -24.07 25.14
N LYS A 697 -23.64 -23.72 25.65
CA LYS A 697 -24.66 -23.01 24.83
C LYS A 697 -25.44 -21.93 25.59
N SER A 698 -25.37 -20.72 25.06
CA SER A 698 -26.35 -19.63 25.23
C SER A 698 -27.03 -19.27 23.91
N ILE A 699 -26.32 -19.43 22.80
CA ILE A 699 -26.82 -19.34 21.43
C ILE A 699 -27.52 -20.66 21.07
N ALA A 700 -28.73 -20.54 20.52
CA ALA A 700 -29.53 -21.70 20.18
C ALA A 700 -28.88 -22.49 19.02
N PRO A 701 -28.77 -23.82 19.13
CA PRO A 701 -28.13 -24.64 18.10
C PRO A 701 -28.93 -24.54 16.80
N GLY A 702 -28.30 -24.04 15.74
CA GLY A 702 -28.93 -23.85 14.44
C GLY A 702 -27.92 -23.34 13.41
N THR A 703 -28.27 -23.43 12.12
CA THR A 703 -27.48 -22.91 11.01
C THR A 703 -27.91 -21.49 10.68
N PHE A 704 -26.96 -20.62 10.37
CA PHE A 704 -27.27 -19.29 9.84
C PHE A 704 -27.77 -19.37 8.39
N TYR A 705 -28.83 -18.62 8.10
CA TYR A 705 -29.35 -18.40 6.75
C TYR A 705 -29.32 -16.90 6.43
N GLY A 706 -28.66 -16.56 5.34
CA GLY A 706 -28.48 -15.18 4.91
C GLY A 706 -27.16 -14.94 4.22
N TYR A 707 -26.65 -13.72 4.34
CA TYR A 707 -25.42 -13.27 3.72
C TYR A 707 -24.46 -12.75 4.79
N LEU A 708 -23.19 -13.10 4.66
CA LEU A 708 -22.10 -12.56 5.44
C LEU A 708 -21.12 -11.86 4.51
N ASP A 709 -20.53 -10.79 5.00
CA ASP A 709 -19.57 -10.00 4.23
C ASP A 709 -18.51 -9.37 5.13
N GLU A 710 -17.35 -9.05 4.57
CA GLU A 710 -16.31 -8.25 5.21
C GLU A 710 -15.84 -8.81 6.57
N PHE A 711 -15.66 -10.14 6.64
CA PHE A 711 -15.28 -10.83 7.88
C PHE A 711 -13.84 -10.49 8.27
N ARG A 712 -13.63 -10.03 9.50
CA ARG A 712 -12.31 -9.71 10.05
C ARG A 712 -12.14 -10.30 11.45
N LEU A 713 -10.96 -10.83 11.72
CA LEU A 713 -10.52 -11.27 13.04
C LEU A 713 -9.24 -10.52 13.42
N TYR A 714 -9.20 -10.00 14.64
CA TYR A 714 -8.05 -9.29 15.20
C TYR A 714 -7.54 -10.00 16.46
N SER A 715 -6.23 -9.97 16.68
CA SER A 715 -5.52 -10.41 17.89
C SER A 715 -5.40 -9.30 18.94
N ARG A 716 -6.32 -8.34 18.89
CA ARG A 716 -6.45 -7.27 19.88
C ARG A 716 -7.91 -6.96 20.15
N GLU A 717 -8.14 -6.25 21.24
CA GLU A 717 -9.42 -5.58 21.42
C GLU A 717 -9.51 -4.34 20.52
N LEU A 718 -10.54 -4.25 19.69
CA LEU A 718 -10.85 -3.05 18.93
C LEU A 718 -11.43 -1.96 19.86
N THR A 719 -11.01 -0.73 19.64
CA THR A 719 -11.61 0.43 20.30
C THR A 719 -12.99 0.73 19.70
N ALA A 720 -13.81 1.52 20.39
CA ALA A 720 -15.10 1.95 19.84
C ALA A 720 -14.93 2.74 18.53
N ALA A 721 -13.83 3.49 18.38
CA ALA A 721 -13.49 4.22 17.17
C ALA A 721 -13.18 3.26 16.01
N ASP A 722 -12.37 2.21 16.25
CA ASP A 722 -12.08 1.18 15.25
C ASP A 722 -13.38 0.52 14.76
N VAL A 723 -14.25 0.10 15.69
CA VAL A 723 -15.52 -0.56 15.34
C VAL A 723 -16.45 0.38 14.57
N THR A 724 -16.48 1.67 14.93
CA THR A 724 -17.27 2.68 14.22
C THR A 724 -16.77 2.90 12.80
N ALA A 725 -15.45 2.89 12.57
CA ALA A 725 -14.87 2.98 11.24
C ALA A 725 -15.27 1.76 10.38
N LEU A 726 -15.18 0.55 10.91
CA LEU A 726 -15.58 -0.69 10.21
C LEU A 726 -17.10 -0.76 9.92
N ALA A 727 -17.93 -0.10 10.72
CA ALA A 727 -19.37 -0.01 10.52
C ALA A 727 -19.78 1.01 9.44
N ASN A 728 -18.85 1.87 9.01
CA ASN A 728 -19.06 2.87 7.97
C ASN A 728 -17.99 2.75 6.87
N PRO A 729 -17.90 1.58 6.20
CA PRO A 729 -16.93 1.31 5.16
C PRO A 729 -17.18 2.17 3.91
#